data_AF-S9Q2H6-F1
#
_entry.id   AF-S9Q2H6-F1
#
_cell.length_a   1.000
_cell.length_b   1.000
_cell.length_c   1.000
_cell.angle_alpha   90.00
_cell.angle_beta   90.00
_cell.angle_gamma   90.00
#
_symmetry.space_group_name_H-M   'P 1'
#
loop_
_entity.id
_entity.type
_entity.pdbx_description
1 polymer ?
#
loop_
_entity_poly.entity_id
_entity_poly.type
_entity_poly.pdbx_seq_one_letter_code
_entity_poly.pdbx_strand_id
1 'polypeptide(L)'
;MIITDVFARSFRHTTRRHSDSAGHAHPGPEHEVVQGILTIRTEDGHEGHSFAPPEVMRPHVLDKYVKKVLIGQDHRDRERLWQDLAHWQRGSAAQLTDRTLAVVDCALWDLAGRVLNQPVYKLIGGYRDKVLAYGSTMCGDEIEGGLATADDYGRFAEALVARGYKGIKLHTWMPPVSWAPDVKMDLKACAAVREAVGPDISLMIDAFHWYSRTDALALGRGLEKLGFDWIEEPMDEQSMSSYQWMADQLDIPVLGPESAAGKHWQRAEWVKAGACDILRTGVNDVGGITPALKTMHMAEAFGMNCEVHGNTAMNLQVVAATKNCRWYERGLLPPVPRVRRRAGLPEIAVRPDGRRGLRARARPARSRRGHRLRPHREQPRGMRLRGKDVTRTQGGDMRHLLASAAVAVMMAGTAPAIAETPEDQLIVAFNMNNVLTMDPAAITGGEAVQILNNIYDSLISLDPEDKTLVPRLAESWEIADDNRSVTFTLRPDAVFASGNPVTAEDVKFSFKRNLDLNLAQSSGLKSRGFTAEAADELFVVEDEHTFTLNIPQEDDPKLILMYLSQAGVGSILDSELVKENAGDDMGQSWLTNNSAGSSAFTLNQWRANEFVILSRNEQYWEDVPDMARVLMRHLPESQTQRLGLEQGDIDVGFTLAAPDLKALEENEDISVTTVPSAGFYYLAVSMEDERYADPKVREALRHLIDYEGINGAIMPYFGVQRQRPVNSSAFAALEDPGYSLDVEKAKALLAEAGYPDGFETTIRVISTQQFLDSATAIQGTLAQAGIDAEIITGDGGQIYGAMRDRNFEILVGRGGGGQQPHPDSNLRALIYNPDNSKDAGLTNYQGWRTSYQDEELNELIESALVERDEAEQVAMYEEIQRMIDDKVTSIQPFSERVVTAAYQDDVSGVVIDPWVSRFEDVTKDR
;
A
#
# COMPACT_ATOMS: atom_id res chain seq x y z
N MET A 1 -3.61 39.34 -23.06
CA MET A 1 -3.21 38.22 -23.92
C MET A 1 -3.78 36.99 -23.27
N ILE A 2 -4.92 36.57 -23.79
CA ILE A 2 -5.83 35.60 -23.17
C ILE A 2 -5.44 34.18 -23.55
N ILE A 3 -5.48 33.27 -22.57
CA ILE A 3 -5.25 31.83 -22.76
C ILE A 3 -6.47 31.24 -23.46
N THR A 4 -6.25 30.58 -24.59
CA THR A 4 -7.29 29.97 -25.42
C THR A 4 -7.23 28.46 -25.46
N ASP A 5 -6.08 27.86 -25.12
CA ASP A 5 -5.91 26.42 -25.17
C ASP A 5 -4.86 25.94 -24.17
N VAL A 6 -5.08 24.74 -23.62
CA VAL A 6 -4.17 24.04 -22.71
C VAL A 6 -4.19 22.57 -23.08
N PHE A 7 -3.07 22.00 -23.49
CA PHE A 7 -3.02 20.60 -23.90
C PHE A 7 -1.67 19.98 -23.59
N ALA A 8 -1.65 18.66 -23.38
CA ALA A 8 -0.42 17.90 -23.22
C ALA A 8 -0.16 17.04 -24.47
N ARG A 9 1.12 16.81 -24.77
CA ARG A 9 1.57 15.83 -25.77
C ARG A 9 2.57 14.90 -25.14
N SER A 10 2.44 13.62 -25.44
CA SER A 10 3.43 12.61 -25.06
C SER A 10 4.33 12.30 -26.25
N PHE A 11 5.61 12.05 -25.98
CA PHE A 11 6.59 11.60 -26.95
C PHE A 11 7.48 10.54 -26.32
N ARG A 12 8.01 9.63 -27.13
CA ARG A 12 8.96 8.62 -26.69
C ARG A 12 10.38 9.12 -26.85
N HIS A 13 11.24 8.79 -25.90
CA HIS A 13 12.69 8.98 -26.04
C HIS A 13 13.45 7.83 -25.36
N THR A 14 14.68 7.59 -25.80
CA THR A 14 15.55 6.58 -25.20
C THR A 14 16.28 7.14 -23.98
N THR A 15 16.28 6.39 -22.88
CA THR A 15 17.04 6.68 -21.66
C THR A 15 17.82 5.46 -21.21
N ARG A 16 18.86 5.68 -20.40
CA ARG A 16 19.62 4.63 -19.69
C ARG A 16 19.36 4.66 -18.18
N ARG A 17 18.43 5.51 -17.74
CA ARG A 17 18.06 5.66 -16.34
C ARG A 17 16.86 4.76 -16.07
N HIS A 18 17.07 3.74 -15.26
CA HIS A 18 16.01 2.86 -14.74
C HIS A 18 15.60 3.35 -13.37
N SER A 19 14.40 2.97 -12.92
CA SER A 19 13.99 3.14 -11.52
C SER A 19 13.69 1.76 -10.94
N ASP A 20 14.18 1.43 -9.74
CA ASP A 20 13.88 0.17 -9.06
C ASP A 20 12.47 0.18 -8.41
N SER A 21 12.10 -0.91 -7.76
CA SER A 21 10.79 -1.08 -7.09
C SER A 21 10.54 -0.07 -5.96
N ALA A 22 11.59 0.52 -5.39
CA ALA A 22 11.51 1.57 -4.39
C ALA A 22 11.57 2.98 -5.01
N GLY A 23 11.64 3.09 -6.34
CA GLY A 23 11.64 4.34 -7.09
C GLY A 23 13.02 4.96 -7.29
N HIS A 24 14.10 4.25 -6.95
CA HIS A 24 15.46 4.79 -7.03
C HIS A 24 16.01 4.68 -8.42
N ALA A 25 16.64 5.75 -8.86
CA ALA A 25 17.24 5.79 -10.17
C ALA A 25 18.57 5.04 -10.20
N HIS A 26 18.78 4.23 -11.24
CA HIS A 26 20.03 3.51 -11.50
C HIS A 26 20.45 3.61 -12.97
N PRO A 27 21.74 3.56 -13.30
CA PRO A 27 22.17 3.38 -14.68
C PRO A 27 21.87 1.94 -15.16
N GLY A 28 21.44 1.80 -16.40
CA GLY A 28 21.21 0.48 -17.01
C GLY A 28 21.16 0.54 -18.53
N PRO A 29 20.71 -0.55 -19.18
CA PRO A 29 20.57 -0.62 -20.63
C PRO A 29 19.67 0.47 -21.20
N GLU A 30 19.87 0.81 -22.48
CA GLU A 30 18.96 1.74 -23.17
C GLU A 30 17.56 1.14 -23.28
N HIS A 31 16.54 1.91 -22.89
CA HIS A 31 15.14 1.59 -23.09
C HIS A 31 14.36 2.85 -23.47
N GLU A 32 13.19 2.66 -24.09
CA GLU A 32 12.28 3.77 -24.40
C GLU A 32 11.42 4.11 -23.20
N VAL A 33 11.29 5.42 -22.91
CA VAL A 33 10.31 5.94 -21.96
C VAL A 33 9.45 7.01 -22.61
N VAL A 34 8.24 7.16 -22.09
CA VAL A 34 7.29 8.19 -22.52
C VAL A 34 7.48 9.43 -21.65
N GLN A 35 7.70 10.59 -22.28
CA GLN A 35 7.73 11.88 -21.61
C GLN A 35 6.61 12.77 -22.15
N GLY A 36 6.02 13.57 -21.28
CA GLY A 36 5.00 14.55 -21.65
C GLY A 36 5.53 15.98 -21.72
N ILE A 37 4.83 16.82 -22.48
CA ILE A 37 5.00 18.27 -22.51
C ILE A 37 3.62 18.94 -22.42
N LEU A 38 3.40 19.77 -21.40
CA LEU A 38 2.25 20.67 -21.32
C LEU A 38 2.52 21.88 -22.22
N THR A 39 1.52 22.31 -22.98
CA THR A 39 1.53 23.55 -23.75
C THR A 39 0.33 24.42 -23.34
N ILE A 40 0.59 25.69 -23.03
CA ILE A 40 -0.44 26.72 -22.82
C ILE A 40 -0.34 27.71 -23.97
N ARG A 41 -1.43 27.90 -24.72
CA ARG A 41 -1.49 28.78 -25.89
C ARG A 41 -2.42 29.96 -25.65
N THR A 42 -2.05 31.09 -26.25
CA THR A 42 -2.80 32.35 -26.21
C THR A 42 -3.43 32.69 -27.55
N GLU A 43 -4.38 33.62 -27.55
CA GLU A 43 -5.15 34.06 -28.73
C GLU A 43 -4.30 34.58 -29.90
N ASP A 44 -3.11 35.11 -29.63
CA ASP A 44 -2.15 35.62 -30.61
C ASP A 44 -1.07 34.59 -30.99
N GLY A 45 -1.22 33.34 -30.55
CA GLY A 45 -0.41 32.20 -30.95
C GLY A 45 0.88 32.01 -30.15
N HIS A 46 1.10 32.77 -29.07
CA HIS A 46 2.23 32.51 -28.17
C HIS A 46 1.97 31.27 -27.32
N GLU A 47 3.04 30.49 -27.11
CA GLU A 47 3.01 29.23 -26.36
C GLU A 47 4.08 29.22 -25.26
N GLY A 48 3.74 28.63 -24.12
CA GLY A 48 4.70 28.25 -23.08
C GLY A 48 4.61 26.77 -22.78
N HIS A 49 5.72 26.18 -22.37
CA HIS A 49 5.87 24.74 -22.23
C HIS A 49 6.50 24.31 -20.92
N SER A 50 6.12 23.13 -20.46
CA SER A 50 6.78 22.46 -19.33
C SER A 50 6.78 20.95 -19.53
N PHE A 51 7.92 20.31 -19.25
CA PHE A 51 8.05 18.85 -19.31
C PHE A 51 7.55 18.22 -18.02
N ALA A 52 6.81 17.12 -18.14
CA ALA A 52 6.43 16.30 -17.01
C ALA A 52 6.20 14.85 -17.44
N PRO A 53 6.22 13.90 -16.49
CA PRO A 53 5.68 12.58 -16.74
C PRO A 53 4.20 12.66 -17.20
N PRO A 54 3.76 11.84 -18.18
CA PRO A 54 2.39 11.89 -18.71
C PRO A 54 1.28 11.82 -17.65
N GLU A 55 1.50 11.08 -16.58
CA GLU A 55 0.57 10.88 -15.47
C GLU A 55 0.28 12.15 -14.68
N VAL A 56 1.18 13.14 -14.70
CA VAL A 56 1.00 14.47 -14.06
C VAL A 56 0.07 15.36 -14.88
N MET A 57 -0.14 15.05 -16.16
CA MET A 57 -0.85 15.87 -17.15
C MET A 57 -1.97 15.09 -17.85
N ARG A 58 -2.64 14.17 -17.13
CA ARG A 58 -3.73 13.36 -17.69
C ARG A 58 -4.81 14.27 -18.29
N PRO A 59 -5.37 13.95 -19.47
CA PRO A 59 -6.39 14.77 -20.14
C PRO A 59 -7.55 15.16 -19.20
N HIS A 60 -8.07 14.20 -18.43
CA HIS A 60 -9.15 14.47 -17.48
C HIS A 60 -8.77 15.51 -16.40
N VAL A 61 -7.55 15.47 -15.86
CA VAL A 61 -7.09 16.44 -14.85
C VAL A 61 -6.97 17.83 -15.48
N LEU A 62 -6.46 17.89 -16.72
CA LEU A 62 -6.39 19.15 -17.46
C LEU A 62 -7.78 19.70 -17.75
N ASP A 63 -8.72 18.88 -18.20
CA ASP A 63 -10.07 19.30 -18.58
C ASP A 63 -10.92 19.68 -17.36
N LYS A 64 -10.87 18.87 -16.30
CA LYS A 64 -11.72 19.04 -15.11
C LYS A 64 -11.26 20.20 -14.22
N TYR A 65 -9.96 20.49 -14.16
CA TYR A 65 -9.40 21.47 -13.22
C TYR A 65 -8.63 22.57 -13.93
N VAL A 66 -7.60 22.23 -14.71
CA VAL A 66 -6.66 23.23 -15.24
C VAL A 66 -7.33 24.16 -16.25
N LYS A 67 -8.04 23.62 -17.24
CA LYS A 67 -8.74 24.39 -18.27
C LYS A 67 -9.84 25.27 -17.67
N LYS A 68 -10.55 24.79 -16.65
CA LYS A 68 -11.57 25.58 -15.94
C LYS A 68 -11.00 26.85 -15.33
N VAL A 69 -9.77 26.78 -14.82
CA VAL A 69 -9.09 27.94 -14.24
C VAL A 69 -8.44 28.80 -15.33
N LEU A 70 -7.79 28.20 -16.32
CA LEU A 70 -6.91 28.94 -17.25
C LEU A 70 -7.63 29.53 -18.47
N ILE A 71 -8.60 28.84 -19.06
CA ILE A 71 -9.20 29.26 -20.33
C ILE A 71 -9.95 30.58 -20.14
N GLY A 72 -9.72 31.54 -21.05
CA GLY A 72 -10.32 32.88 -20.98
C GLY A 72 -9.62 33.83 -20.01
N GLN A 73 -8.55 33.41 -19.33
CA GLN A 73 -7.81 34.25 -18.41
C GLN A 73 -6.56 34.87 -19.04
N ASP A 74 -6.07 35.98 -18.46
CA ASP A 74 -4.79 36.58 -18.88
C ASP A 74 -3.61 35.81 -18.27
N HIS A 75 -2.70 35.33 -19.12
CA HIS A 75 -1.53 34.54 -18.68
C HIS A 75 -0.57 35.30 -17.74
N ARG A 76 -0.68 36.63 -17.65
CA ARG A 76 0.16 37.45 -16.77
C ARG A 76 -0.29 37.37 -15.31
N ASP A 77 -1.52 36.96 -15.04
CA ASP A 77 -2.10 36.86 -13.70
C ASP A 77 -1.65 35.59 -12.95
N ARG A 78 -0.38 35.18 -13.10
CA ARG A 78 0.15 33.89 -12.63
C ARG A 78 -0.12 33.62 -11.16
N GLU A 79 0.05 34.62 -10.29
CA GLU A 79 -0.26 34.50 -8.86
C GLU A 79 -1.74 34.14 -8.64
N ARG A 80 -2.66 34.84 -9.29
CA ARG A 80 -4.11 34.57 -9.17
C ARG A 80 -4.44 33.19 -9.73
N LEU A 81 -3.96 32.85 -10.93
CA LEU A 81 -4.20 31.55 -11.56
C LEU A 81 -3.67 30.40 -10.69
N TRP A 82 -2.52 30.58 -10.05
CA TRP A 82 -1.98 29.60 -9.12
C TRP A 82 -2.86 29.44 -7.88
N GLN A 83 -3.34 30.54 -7.28
CA GLN A 83 -4.25 30.51 -6.12
C GLN A 83 -5.58 29.85 -6.47
N ASP A 84 -6.13 30.14 -7.64
CA ASP A 84 -7.36 29.51 -8.14
C ASP A 84 -7.14 28.00 -8.31
N LEU A 85 -6.02 27.56 -8.89
CA LEU A 85 -5.67 26.13 -8.98
C LEU A 85 -5.48 25.48 -7.60
N ALA A 86 -4.81 26.15 -6.67
CA ALA A 86 -4.62 25.66 -5.30
C ALA A 86 -5.94 25.54 -4.55
N HIS A 87 -6.90 26.44 -4.79
CA HIS A 87 -8.26 26.34 -4.25
C HIS A 87 -8.97 25.09 -4.79
N TRP A 88 -8.93 24.87 -6.11
CA TRP A 88 -9.51 23.67 -6.73
C TRP A 88 -8.85 22.38 -6.26
N GLN A 89 -7.54 22.41 -5.98
CA GLN A 89 -6.82 21.25 -5.47
C GLN A 89 -7.43 20.72 -4.17
N ARG A 90 -7.83 21.60 -3.24
CA ARG A 90 -8.44 21.19 -1.97
C ARG A 90 -9.68 20.31 -2.17
N GLY A 91 -10.52 20.64 -3.16
CA GLY A 91 -11.74 19.89 -3.50
C GLY A 91 -11.53 18.76 -4.51
N SER A 92 -10.28 18.46 -4.89
CA SER A 92 -10.00 17.51 -5.97
C SER A 92 -9.87 16.05 -5.52
N ALA A 93 -10.01 15.75 -4.23
CA ALA A 93 -9.73 14.42 -3.66
C ALA A 93 -8.35 13.89 -4.15
N ALA A 94 -7.30 14.70 -3.92
CA ALA A 94 -5.92 14.46 -4.34
C ALA A 94 -5.66 14.30 -5.86
N GLN A 95 -6.66 14.41 -6.74
CA GLN A 95 -6.49 14.27 -8.19
C GLN A 95 -5.62 15.37 -8.82
N LEU A 96 -5.70 16.60 -8.29
CA LEU A 96 -4.89 17.72 -8.76
C LEU A 96 -3.63 17.82 -7.91
N THR A 97 -2.55 17.14 -8.30
CA THR A 97 -1.32 17.05 -7.50
C THR A 97 -0.50 18.35 -7.49
N ASP A 98 0.40 18.51 -6.51
CA ASP A 98 1.36 19.62 -6.50
C ASP A 98 2.26 19.63 -7.73
N ARG A 99 2.63 18.44 -8.24
CA ARG A 99 3.37 18.33 -9.51
C ARG A 99 2.56 18.87 -10.69
N THR A 100 1.25 18.64 -10.73
CA THR A 100 0.39 19.22 -11.79
C THR A 100 0.36 20.74 -11.71
N LEU A 101 0.21 21.31 -10.51
CA LEU A 101 0.31 22.77 -10.29
C LEU A 101 1.67 23.31 -10.77
N ALA A 102 2.76 22.62 -10.42
CA ALA A 102 4.11 23.04 -10.80
C ALA A 102 4.30 23.10 -12.32
N VAL A 103 3.80 22.10 -13.04
CA VAL A 103 3.94 22.02 -14.49
C VAL A 103 3.14 23.14 -15.18
N VAL A 104 1.94 23.45 -14.69
CA VAL A 104 1.11 24.55 -15.20
C VAL A 104 1.78 25.90 -14.93
N ASP A 105 2.22 26.15 -13.69
CA ASP A 105 2.91 27.39 -13.31
C ASP A 105 4.18 27.61 -14.13
N CYS A 106 4.98 26.55 -14.31
CA CYS A 106 6.18 26.58 -15.14
C CYS A 106 5.88 26.94 -16.61
N ALA A 107 4.83 26.36 -17.20
CA ALA A 107 4.42 26.67 -18.57
C ALA A 107 3.95 28.13 -18.70
N LEU A 108 3.28 28.69 -17.70
CA LEU A 108 2.89 30.11 -17.67
C LEU A 108 4.11 31.04 -17.56
N TRP A 109 5.12 30.67 -16.77
CA TRP A 109 6.38 31.43 -16.69
C TRP A 109 7.19 31.35 -17.98
N ASP A 110 7.28 30.18 -18.61
CA ASP A 110 7.92 30.00 -19.92
C ASP A 110 7.21 30.84 -21.01
N LEU A 111 5.86 30.84 -21.02
CA LEU A 111 5.06 31.69 -21.91
C LEU A 111 5.42 33.16 -21.75
N ALA A 112 5.47 33.67 -20.51
CA ALA A 112 5.85 35.06 -20.25
C ALA A 112 7.28 35.37 -20.70
N GLY A 113 8.22 34.44 -20.48
CA GLY A 113 9.59 34.53 -20.96
C GLY A 113 9.68 34.66 -22.47
N ARG A 114 8.92 33.83 -23.19
CA ARG A 114 8.88 33.80 -24.66
C ARG A 114 8.25 35.05 -25.26
N VAL A 115 7.12 35.49 -24.72
CA VAL A 115 6.44 36.73 -25.14
C VAL A 115 7.37 37.93 -25.02
N LEU A 116 8.15 38.00 -23.94
CA LEU A 116 9.07 39.12 -23.68
C LEU A 116 10.49 38.90 -24.23
N ASN A 117 10.77 37.72 -24.79
CA ASN A 117 12.12 37.28 -25.17
C ASN A 117 13.14 37.54 -24.05
N GLN A 118 12.82 37.09 -22.84
CA GLN A 118 13.63 37.20 -21.64
C GLN A 118 13.68 35.87 -20.90
N PRO A 119 14.82 35.50 -20.29
CA PRO A 119 14.87 34.35 -19.42
C PRO A 119 14.07 34.61 -18.13
N VAL A 120 13.43 33.57 -17.60
CA VAL A 120 12.49 33.68 -16.47
C VAL A 120 13.14 34.33 -15.23
N TYR A 121 14.39 34.02 -14.89
CA TYR A 121 15.06 34.64 -13.74
C TYR A 121 15.18 36.16 -13.87
N LYS A 122 15.34 36.71 -15.08
CA LYS A 122 15.35 38.16 -15.30
C LYS A 122 13.96 38.78 -15.17
N LEU A 123 12.91 38.03 -15.51
CA LEU A 123 11.53 38.45 -15.28
C LEU A 123 11.18 38.48 -13.78
N ILE A 124 11.73 37.55 -13.00
CA ILE A 124 11.53 37.52 -11.54
C ILE A 124 12.26 38.69 -10.87
N GLY A 125 13.52 38.94 -11.24
CA GLY A 125 14.36 39.97 -10.61
C GLY A 125 15.79 39.51 -10.38
N GLY A 126 16.42 38.92 -11.41
CA GLY A 126 17.70 38.20 -11.35
C GLY A 126 18.74 38.77 -10.40
N TYR A 127 19.19 37.95 -9.44
CA TYR A 127 20.23 38.29 -8.48
C TYR A 127 21.64 38.00 -9.02
N ARG A 128 21.81 36.92 -9.79
CA ARG A 128 23.12 36.50 -10.34
C ARG A 128 22.97 35.84 -11.71
N ASP A 129 24.03 35.94 -12.52
CA ASP A 129 24.09 35.33 -13.87
C ASP A 129 24.85 33.98 -13.88
N LYS A 130 25.39 33.57 -12.72
CA LYS A 130 26.05 32.28 -12.50
C LYS A 130 25.83 31.81 -11.06
N VAL A 131 25.73 30.50 -10.88
CA VAL A 131 25.48 29.83 -9.60
C VAL A 131 26.57 28.78 -9.37
N LEU A 132 26.90 28.49 -8.11
CA LEU A 132 27.71 27.32 -7.79
C LEU A 132 26.88 26.05 -7.96
N ALA A 133 27.53 24.94 -8.27
CA ALA A 133 26.86 23.64 -8.35
C ALA A 133 27.59 22.61 -7.49
N TYR A 134 26.82 21.76 -6.82
CA TYR A 134 27.32 20.52 -6.24
C TYR A 134 26.95 19.33 -7.14
N GLY A 135 27.79 18.30 -7.11
CA GLY A 135 27.47 17.02 -7.73
C GLY A 135 26.74 16.14 -6.73
N SER A 136 25.51 15.75 -7.02
CA SER A 136 24.80 14.78 -6.18
C SER A 136 25.06 13.37 -6.72
N THR A 137 25.47 12.45 -5.85
CA THR A 137 25.69 11.06 -6.22
C THR A 137 24.38 10.36 -6.56
N MET A 138 24.44 9.20 -7.22
CA MET A 138 23.35 8.22 -7.17
C MET A 138 23.28 7.62 -5.76
N CYS A 139 22.20 6.89 -5.48
CA CYS A 139 22.07 6.09 -4.27
C CYS A 139 23.13 4.98 -4.25
N GLY A 140 23.47 4.50 -3.05
CA GLY A 140 24.34 3.35 -2.90
C GLY A 140 23.69 2.12 -3.51
N ASP A 141 24.49 1.29 -4.18
CA ASP A 141 24.03 0.09 -4.89
C ASP A 141 24.88 -1.13 -4.49
N GLU A 142 24.60 -2.29 -5.09
CA GLU A 142 25.42 -3.51 -4.94
C GLU A 142 26.09 -3.88 -6.28
N ILE A 143 26.20 -2.92 -7.20
CA ILE A 143 26.62 -3.15 -8.58
C ILE A 143 28.13 -2.96 -8.70
N GLU A 144 28.82 -3.91 -9.33
CA GLU A 144 30.24 -3.79 -9.63
C GLU A 144 30.51 -2.55 -10.51
N GLY A 145 31.36 -1.63 -10.03
CA GLY A 145 31.64 -0.35 -10.68
C GLY A 145 30.59 0.75 -10.45
N GLY A 146 29.59 0.49 -9.62
CA GLY A 146 28.62 1.44 -9.07
C GLY A 146 29.13 2.12 -7.80
N LEU A 147 28.21 2.45 -6.89
CA LEU A 147 28.49 3.00 -5.56
C LEU A 147 28.34 1.90 -4.49
N ALA A 148 29.04 0.78 -4.67
CA ALA A 148 28.90 -0.42 -3.86
C ALA A 148 29.68 -0.40 -2.55
N THR A 149 30.75 0.40 -2.46
CA THR A 149 31.60 0.49 -1.27
C THR A 149 31.92 1.94 -0.90
N ALA A 150 32.34 2.18 0.35
CA ALA A 150 32.80 3.50 0.78
C ALA A 150 33.95 4.04 -0.09
N ASP A 151 34.84 3.17 -0.57
CA ASP A 151 35.94 3.55 -1.47
C ASP A 151 35.44 3.97 -2.85
N ASP A 152 34.33 3.40 -3.34
CA ASP A 152 33.69 3.84 -4.59
C ASP A 152 33.20 5.28 -4.48
N TYR A 153 32.59 5.64 -3.35
CA TYR A 153 32.21 7.03 -3.07
C TYR A 153 33.42 7.96 -3.09
N GLY A 154 34.52 7.57 -2.43
CA GLY A 154 35.78 8.34 -2.42
C GLY A 154 36.32 8.58 -3.84
N ARG A 155 36.47 7.53 -4.65
CA ARG A 155 36.93 7.63 -6.05
C ARG A 155 35.99 8.49 -6.90
N PHE A 156 34.69 8.33 -6.74
CA PHE A 156 33.72 9.09 -7.50
C PHE A 156 33.75 10.58 -7.12
N ALA A 157 33.94 10.87 -5.83
CA ALA A 157 34.08 12.23 -5.34
C ALA A 157 35.29 12.95 -5.95
N GLU A 158 36.45 12.30 -6.06
CA GLU A 158 37.61 12.84 -6.77
C GLU A 158 37.28 13.15 -8.24
N ALA A 159 36.55 12.26 -8.91
CA ALA A 159 36.12 12.46 -10.29
C ALA A 159 35.17 13.67 -10.43
N LEU A 160 34.29 13.91 -9.45
CA LEU A 160 33.43 15.10 -9.41
C LEU A 160 34.25 16.38 -9.19
N VAL A 161 35.21 16.38 -8.26
CA VAL A 161 36.12 17.52 -8.03
C VAL A 161 36.94 17.83 -9.29
N ALA A 162 37.46 16.80 -9.96
CA ALA A 162 38.19 16.95 -11.23
C ALA A 162 37.32 17.55 -12.35
N ARG A 163 36.01 17.30 -12.33
CA ARG A 163 35.03 17.94 -13.25
C ARG A 163 34.73 19.40 -12.88
N GLY A 164 35.19 19.87 -11.73
CA GLY A 164 35.08 21.26 -11.26
C GLY A 164 33.98 21.51 -10.23
N TYR A 165 33.32 20.46 -9.72
CA TYR A 165 32.34 20.62 -8.63
C TYR A 165 33.03 21.12 -7.36
N LYS A 166 32.34 22.01 -6.64
CA LYS A 166 32.82 22.63 -5.38
C LYS A 166 32.09 22.14 -4.14
N GLY A 167 31.06 21.34 -4.34
CA GLY A 167 30.41 20.58 -3.29
C GLY A 167 29.96 19.23 -3.81
N ILE A 168 29.75 18.28 -2.90
CA ILE A 168 29.27 16.93 -3.21
C ILE A 168 28.20 16.57 -2.18
N LYS A 169 27.04 16.14 -2.68
CA LYS A 169 25.95 15.61 -1.86
C LYS A 169 25.87 14.10 -2.05
N LEU A 170 26.01 13.35 -0.96
CA LEU A 170 25.95 11.90 -0.96
C LEU A 170 24.50 11.45 -0.75
N HIS A 171 24.07 10.46 -1.53
CA HIS A 171 22.95 9.58 -1.20
C HIS A 171 23.56 8.20 -0.92
N THR A 172 23.40 7.69 0.29
CA THR A 172 24.00 6.41 0.73
C THR A 172 23.07 5.23 0.37
N TRP A 173 23.28 4.04 0.97
CA TRP A 173 22.54 2.82 0.65
C TRP A 173 21.19 2.78 1.34
N MET A 174 20.16 2.29 0.67
CA MET A 174 18.80 2.15 1.20
C MET A 174 18.09 0.92 0.62
N PRO A 175 16.93 0.51 1.17
CA PRO A 175 16.12 -0.57 0.59
C PRO A 175 15.92 -0.36 -0.92
N PRO A 176 16.00 -1.39 -1.78
CA PRO A 176 15.99 -2.82 -1.45
C PRO A 176 17.35 -3.43 -1.05
N VAL A 177 18.41 -2.63 -0.84
CA VAL A 177 19.68 -3.16 -0.32
C VAL A 177 19.43 -3.79 1.05
N SER A 178 19.61 -5.10 1.15
CA SER A 178 19.09 -5.93 2.25
C SER A 178 19.54 -5.54 3.65
N TRP A 179 20.72 -4.94 3.78
CA TRP A 179 21.32 -4.50 5.04
C TRP A 179 21.15 -3.01 5.33
N ALA A 180 20.59 -2.26 4.38
CA ALA A 180 20.43 -0.82 4.47
C ALA A 180 19.04 -0.44 5.02
N PRO A 181 18.91 0.66 5.77
CA PRO A 181 19.94 1.66 6.08
C PRO A 181 20.87 1.24 7.24
N ASP A 182 22.13 1.69 7.24
CA ASP A 182 23.10 1.45 8.34
C ASP A 182 23.99 2.68 8.60
N VAL A 183 23.86 3.26 9.81
CA VAL A 183 24.58 4.48 10.23
C VAL A 183 26.10 4.33 10.12
N LYS A 184 26.64 3.16 10.44
CA LYS A 184 28.10 2.95 10.44
C LYS A 184 28.63 2.91 9.02
N MET A 185 27.89 2.30 8.09
CA MET A 185 28.25 2.24 6.68
C MET A 185 28.13 3.61 6.02
N ASP A 186 27.10 4.37 6.33
CA ASP A 186 26.92 5.73 5.83
C ASP A 186 28.08 6.64 6.30
N LEU A 187 28.43 6.57 7.59
CA LEU A 187 29.57 7.32 8.12
C LEU A 187 30.90 6.89 7.51
N LYS A 188 31.07 5.61 7.14
CA LYS A 188 32.26 5.14 6.42
C LYS A 188 32.33 5.76 5.02
N ALA A 189 31.23 5.80 4.27
CA ALA A 189 31.20 6.46 2.97
C ALA A 189 31.48 7.97 3.08
N CYS A 190 30.87 8.65 4.05
CA CYS A 190 31.15 10.05 4.34
C CYS A 190 32.62 10.30 4.69
N ALA A 191 33.22 9.45 5.51
CA ALA A 191 34.63 9.55 5.88
C ALA A 191 35.55 9.33 4.68
N ALA A 192 35.29 8.30 3.86
CA ALA A 192 36.05 8.02 2.66
C ALA A 192 36.00 9.17 1.65
N VAL A 193 34.84 9.80 1.46
CA VAL A 193 34.72 11.01 0.62
C VAL A 193 35.53 12.15 1.20
N ARG A 194 35.39 12.44 2.51
CA ARG A 194 36.14 13.52 3.16
C ARG A 194 37.64 13.33 3.05
N GLU A 195 38.14 12.10 3.23
CA GLU A 195 39.55 11.76 3.06
C GLU A 195 40.01 12.01 1.62
N ALA A 196 39.23 11.56 0.64
CA ALA A 196 39.58 11.66 -0.77
C ALA A 196 39.63 13.11 -1.29
N VAL A 197 38.69 13.97 -0.89
CA VAL A 197 38.58 15.32 -1.47
C VAL A 197 39.14 16.44 -0.60
N GLY A 198 39.52 16.14 0.65
CA GLY A 198 40.08 17.11 1.59
C GLY A 198 39.05 18.08 2.17
N PRO A 199 39.49 19.02 3.04
CA PRO A 199 38.60 19.88 3.83
C PRO A 199 37.97 21.04 3.04
N ASP A 200 38.52 21.40 1.88
CA ASP A 200 38.09 22.59 1.11
C ASP A 200 36.84 22.34 0.25
N ILE A 201 36.39 21.09 0.13
CA ILE A 201 35.19 20.72 -0.61
C ILE A 201 34.00 20.64 0.35
N SER A 202 32.93 21.37 0.04
CA SER A 202 31.65 21.29 0.76
C SER A 202 31.08 19.88 0.62
N LEU A 203 30.76 19.22 1.73
CA LEU A 203 30.13 17.90 1.72
C LEU A 203 28.78 17.96 2.39
N MET A 204 27.81 17.28 1.80
CA MET A 204 26.44 17.21 2.27
C MET A 204 25.99 15.76 2.22
N ILE A 205 25.05 15.37 3.07
CA ILE A 205 24.41 14.07 2.99
C ILE A 205 22.90 14.26 2.91
N ASP A 206 22.34 13.63 1.89
CA ASP A 206 20.93 13.33 1.76
C ASP A 206 20.72 11.91 2.24
N ALA A 207 20.25 11.84 3.47
CA ALA A 207 20.22 10.61 4.20
C ALA A 207 18.98 9.79 3.90
N PHE A 208 17.94 10.26 3.22
CA PHE A 208 16.73 9.54 2.75
C PHE A 208 16.30 8.21 3.44
N HIS A 209 16.47 8.01 4.77
CA HIS A 209 16.61 6.63 5.33
C HIS A 209 15.65 6.27 6.48
N TRP A 210 14.60 7.02 6.79
CA TRP A 210 13.68 6.68 7.91
C TRP A 210 14.42 6.28 9.22
N TYR A 211 15.58 6.89 9.49
CA TYR A 211 16.35 6.57 10.68
C TYR A 211 15.52 6.85 11.93
N SER A 212 15.73 6.06 12.97
CA SER A 212 15.23 6.42 14.30
C SER A 212 15.87 7.73 14.77
N ARG A 213 15.27 8.43 15.74
CA ARG A 213 15.87 9.63 16.35
C ARG A 213 17.30 9.39 16.84
N THR A 214 17.55 8.22 17.44
CA THR A 214 18.87 7.85 17.96
C THR A 214 19.89 7.61 16.85
N ASP A 215 19.47 7.00 15.74
CA ASP A 215 20.33 6.75 14.58
C ASP A 215 20.66 8.04 13.83
N ALA A 216 19.66 8.89 13.60
CA ALA A 216 19.82 10.21 12.99
C ALA A 216 20.77 11.10 13.81
N LEU A 217 20.65 11.08 15.14
CA LEU A 217 21.58 11.78 16.03
C LEU A 217 23.00 11.22 15.93
N ALA A 218 23.16 9.89 15.93
CA ALA A 218 24.47 9.26 15.79
C ALA A 218 25.15 9.60 14.45
N LEU A 219 24.38 9.57 13.36
CA LEU A 219 24.81 10.01 12.04
C LEU A 219 25.22 11.49 12.06
N GLY A 220 24.35 12.38 12.54
CA GLY A 220 24.61 13.81 12.68
C GLY A 220 25.91 14.12 13.44
N ARG A 221 26.12 13.49 14.60
CA ARG A 221 27.36 13.65 15.40
C ARG A 221 28.61 13.10 14.70
N GLY A 222 28.46 12.11 13.83
CA GLY A 222 29.56 11.64 12.98
C GLY A 222 29.90 12.63 11.88
N LEU A 223 28.89 13.20 11.22
CA LEU A 223 29.04 14.20 10.15
C LEU A 223 29.68 15.51 10.64
N GLU A 224 29.36 15.95 11.86
CA GLU A 224 30.02 17.09 12.53
C GLU A 224 31.53 16.90 12.61
N LYS A 225 31.98 15.70 13.02
CA LYS A 225 33.41 15.38 13.12
C LYS A 225 34.09 15.36 11.76
N LEU A 226 33.34 15.05 10.71
CA LEU A 226 33.81 15.05 9.32
C LEU A 226 33.68 16.42 8.64
N GLY A 227 33.10 17.42 9.32
CA GLY A 227 32.92 18.78 8.81
C GLY A 227 31.99 18.84 7.60
N PHE A 228 30.84 18.15 7.64
CA PHE A 228 29.80 18.29 6.62
C PHE A 228 29.02 19.61 6.79
N ASP A 229 28.56 20.19 5.68
CA ASP A 229 27.86 21.47 5.62
C ASP A 229 26.40 21.36 6.11
N TRP A 230 25.73 20.22 5.89
CA TRP A 230 24.40 19.92 6.41
C TRP A 230 24.05 18.43 6.34
N ILE A 231 23.00 18.07 7.10
CA ILE A 231 22.26 16.81 7.00
C ILE A 231 20.82 17.10 6.53
N GLU A 232 20.31 16.31 5.58
CA GLU A 232 18.93 16.41 5.10
C GLU A 232 18.24 15.04 5.06
N GLU A 233 16.92 15.07 5.24
CA GLU A 233 16.01 13.91 5.19
C GLU A 233 16.45 12.63 5.97
N PRO A 234 17.01 12.71 7.21
CA PRO A 234 17.37 11.50 7.93
C PRO A 234 16.18 10.74 8.53
N MET A 235 15.03 11.39 8.73
CA MET A 235 13.86 10.82 9.42
C MET A 235 12.57 11.14 8.64
N ASP A 236 11.42 10.66 9.10
CA ASP A 236 10.12 11.06 8.52
C ASP A 236 9.82 12.55 8.76
N GLU A 237 9.80 13.35 7.69
CA GLU A 237 9.53 14.80 7.72
C GLU A 237 8.06 15.16 8.02
N GLN A 238 7.15 14.19 8.07
CA GLN A 238 5.83 14.44 8.67
C GLN A 238 5.96 14.63 10.20
N SER A 239 6.98 14.03 10.82
CA SER A 239 7.32 14.18 12.23
C SER A 239 8.16 15.44 12.50
N MET A 240 7.58 16.63 12.31
CA MET A 240 8.26 17.92 12.55
C MET A 240 8.90 18.02 13.94
N SER A 241 8.27 17.43 14.97
CA SER A 241 8.80 17.42 16.34
C SER A 241 10.12 16.64 16.47
N SER A 242 10.35 15.63 15.63
CA SER A 242 11.62 14.89 15.60
C SER A 242 12.73 15.74 15.01
N TYR A 243 12.41 16.54 14.00
CA TYR A 243 13.34 17.49 13.38
C TYR A 243 13.67 18.67 14.29
N GLN A 244 12.67 19.22 14.99
CA GLN A 244 12.90 20.22 16.04
C GLN A 244 13.85 19.66 17.11
N TRP A 245 13.57 18.45 17.61
CA TRP A 245 14.45 17.80 18.57
C TRP A 245 15.86 17.61 18.00
N MET A 246 16.02 17.17 16.76
CA MET A 246 17.33 16.95 16.15
C MET A 246 18.12 18.26 15.97
N ALA A 247 17.46 19.32 15.50
CA ALA A 247 18.07 20.65 15.37
C ALA A 247 18.54 21.21 16.72
N ASP A 248 17.80 20.96 17.81
CA ASP A 248 18.23 21.32 19.16
C ASP A 248 19.44 20.50 19.67
N GLN A 249 19.70 19.34 19.07
CA GLN A 249 20.74 18.40 19.51
C GLN A 249 21.99 18.40 18.65
N LEU A 250 22.01 19.03 17.48
CA LEU A 250 23.13 19.00 16.55
C LEU A 250 23.72 20.40 16.32
N ASP A 251 25.03 20.45 16.13
CA ASP A 251 25.78 21.64 15.69
C ASP A 251 25.89 21.69 14.15
N ILE A 252 25.76 20.54 13.47
CA ILE A 252 25.64 20.50 12.00
C ILE A 252 24.25 21.02 11.58
N PRO A 253 24.16 21.93 10.59
CA PRO A 253 22.87 22.43 10.12
C PRO A 253 21.93 21.32 9.62
N VAL A 254 20.69 21.34 10.11
CA VAL A 254 19.59 20.51 9.62
C VAL A 254 18.90 21.22 8.47
N LEU A 255 18.82 20.57 7.32
CA LEU A 255 18.18 21.09 6.13
C LEU A 255 16.85 20.36 5.86
N GLY A 256 15.77 21.13 5.68
CA GLY A 256 14.45 20.56 5.40
C GLY A 256 13.33 21.61 5.32
N PRO A 257 12.08 21.20 5.07
CA PRO A 257 11.70 19.88 4.60
C PRO A 257 11.80 19.72 3.07
N GLU A 258 12.16 18.53 2.63
CA GLU A 258 12.08 18.06 1.24
C GLU A 258 10.69 17.49 0.89
N SER A 259 10.30 16.38 1.53
CA SER A 259 9.17 15.53 1.19
C SER A 259 7.88 15.90 1.95
N ALA A 260 7.96 16.75 2.97
CA ALA A 260 6.76 17.21 3.68
C ALA A 260 5.78 17.96 2.74
N ALA A 261 4.56 17.43 2.67
CA ALA A 261 3.42 18.01 1.95
C ALA A 261 2.99 19.37 2.56
N GLY A 262 2.20 20.14 1.82
CA GLY A 262 1.68 21.44 2.29
C GLY A 262 2.47 22.67 1.83
N LYS A 263 3.42 22.49 0.90
CA LYS A 263 4.06 23.55 0.11
C LYS A 263 4.69 24.64 0.98
N HIS A 264 4.51 25.90 0.60
CA HIS A 264 5.06 27.06 1.32
C HIS A 264 4.41 27.30 2.69
N TRP A 265 3.19 26.79 2.94
CA TRP A 265 2.54 26.90 4.26
C TRP A 265 3.20 25.97 5.28
N GLN A 266 3.42 24.71 4.92
CA GLN A 266 4.12 23.77 5.80
C GLN A 266 5.55 24.23 6.10
N ARG A 267 6.22 24.77 5.09
CA ARG A 267 7.58 25.34 5.22
C ARG A 267 7.60 26.55 6.17
N ALA A 268 6.51 27.33 6.22
CA ALA A 268 6.38 28.41 7.20
C ALA A 268 6.29 27.88 8.63
N GLU A 269 5.52 26.82 8.85
CA GLU A 269 5.40 26.20 10.17
C GLU A 269 6.72 25.54 10.61
N TRP A 270 7.47 24.93 9.69
CA TRP A 270 8.81 24.40 9.95
C TRP A 270 9.80 25.48 10.43
N VAL A 271 9.86 26.61 9.73
CA VAL A 271 10.69 27.76 10.14
C VAL A 271 10.26 28.27 11.52
N LYS A 272 8.95 28.42 11.74
CA LYS A 272 8.40 28.93 13.00
C LYS A 272 8.66 27.97 14.18
N ALA A 273 8.67 26.66 13.93
CA ALA A 273 8.93 25.65 14.96
C ALA A 273 10.42 25.46 15.27
N GLY A 274 11.33 26.03 14.47
CA GLY A 274 12.76 25.75 14.60
C GLY A 274 13.12 24.31 14.19
N ALA A 275 12.38 23.73 13.25
CA ALA A 275 12.59 22.34 12.81
C ALA A 275 13.75 22.19 11.81
N CYS A 276 14.31 23.28 11.32
CA CYS A 276 15.45 23.29 10.41
C CYS A 276 16.28 24.57 10.56
N ASP A 277 17.58 24.48 10.31
CA ASP A 277 18.49 25.61 10.24
C ASP A 277 18.55 26.22 8.83
N ILE A 278 18.39 25.37 7.81
CA ILE A 278 18.34 25.74 6.40
C ILE A 278 17.01 25.26 5.83
N LEU A 279 16.23 26.17 5.27
CA LEU A 279 14.95 25.81 4.67
C LEU A 279 15.15 25.13 3.32
N ARG A 280 14.30 24.17 2.96
CA ARG A 280 14.27 23.60 1.62
C ARG A 280 13.02 23.97 0.83
N THR A 281 13.21 24.19 -0.48
CA THR A 281 12.13 24.30 -1.45
C THR A 281 12.51 23.58 -2.74
N GLY A 282 11.54 23.26 -3.58
CA GLY A 282 11.80 22.87 -4.97
C GLY A 282 10.60 23.21 -5.83
N VAL A 283 10.84 23.58 -7.09
CA VAL A 283 9.75 24.02 -7.99
C VAL A 283 8.68 22.95 -8.14
N ASN A 284 9.07 21.67 -8.22
CA ASN A 284 8.13 20.56 -8.30
C ASN A 284 7.46 20.25 -6.95
N ASP A 285 8.18 20.49 -5.85
CA ASP A 285 7.79 20.08 -4.50
C ASP A 285 6.75 21.02 -3.89
N VAL A 286 6.81 22.31 -4.24
CA VAL A 286 5.88 23.31 -3.70
C VAL A 286 4.81 23.78 -4.68
N GLY A 287 4.74 23.18 -5.86
CA GLY A 287 3.70 23.46 -6.86
C GLY A 287 4.01 24.60 -7.83
N GLY A 288 5.27 24.95 -8.07
CA GLY A 288 5.70 25.89 -9.11
C GLY A 288 6.80 26.87 -8.71
N ILE A 289 7.22 27.70 -9.67
CA ILE A 289 8.13 28.83 -9.44
C ILE A 289 7.45 29.85 -8.50
N THR A 290 6.17 30.12 -8.72
CA THR A 290 5.40 31.10 -7.93
C THR A 290 5.44 30.79 -6.43
N PRO A 291 5.05 29.59 -5.95
CA PRO A 291 5.18 29.23 -4.53
C PRO A 291 6.64 29.04 -4.07
N ALA A 292 7.56 28.59 -4.93
CA ALA A 292 8.97 28.49 -4.55
C ALA A 292 9.56 29.85 -4.17
N LEU A 293 9.23 30.91 -4.90
CA LEU A 293 9.66 32.28 -4.55
C LEU A 293 9.09 32.74 -3.21
N LYS A 294 7.87 32.31 -2.84
CA LYS A 294 7.31 32.61 -1.51
C LYS A 294 8.14 31.96 -0.41
N THR A 295 8.52 30.70 -0.57
CA THR A 295 9.40 29.99 0.36
C THR A 295 10.76 30.69 0.48
N MET A 296 11.37 31.05 -0.66
CA MET A 296 12.68 31.73 -0.70
C MET A 296 12.65 33.07 0.03
N HIS A 297 11.65 33.92 -0.27
CA HIS A 297 11.52 35.24 0.38
C HIS A 297 11.15 35.12 1.87
N MET A 298 10.36 34.12 2.23
CA MET A 298 10.03 33.82 3.62
C MET A 298 11.29 33.46 4.41
N ALA A 299 12.10 32.52 3.92
CA ALA A 299 13.38 32.20 4.56
C ALA A 299 14.29 33.45 4.67
N GLU A 300 14.37 34.26 3.61
CA GLU A 300 15.15 35.50 3.65
C GLU A 300 14.64 36.47 4.73
N ALA A 301 13.32 36.55 4.95
CA ALA A 301 12.73 37.39 5.99
C ALA A 301 13.08 36.91 7.42
N PHE A 302 13.28 35.61 7.62
CA PHE A 302 13.80 35.04 8.88
C PHE A 302 15.33 35.07 8.96
N GLY A 303 16.03 35.58 7.94
CA GLY A 303 17.49 35.57 7.88
C GLY A 303 18.09 34.21 7.57
N MET A 304 17.29 33.25 7.10
CA MET A 304 17.69 31.88 6.80
C MET A 304 18.11 31.72 5.34
N ASN A 305 19.05 30.81 5.11
CA ASN A 305 19.29 30.26 3.78
C ASN A 305 18.11 29.36 3.37
N CYS A 306 17.88 29.27 2.07
CA CYS A 306 16.95 28.30 1.51
C CYS A 306 17.58 27.64 0.29
N GLU A 307 17.81 26.33 0.34
CA GLU A 307 18.38 25.60 -0.78
C GLU A 307 17.29 24.96 -1.65
N VAL A 308 17.54 24.96 -2.96
CA VAL A 308 16.56 24.48 -3.94
C VAL A 308 16.86 23.03 -4.32
N HIS A 309 15.93 22.14 -4.05
CA HIS A 309 16.00 20.73 -4.41
C HIS A 309 15.69 20.50 -5.89
N GLY A 310 16.50 19.66 -6.54
CA GLY A 310 16.29 19.10 -7.87
C GLY A 310 17.08 19.80 -8.97
N ASN A 311 17.42 19.04 -10.01
CA ASN A 311 18.29 19.45 -11.11
C ASN A 311 17.58 20.00 -12.36
N THR A 312 16.36 20.54 -12.20
CA THR A 312 15.56 21.04 -13.33
C THR A 312 16.02 22.42 -13.80
N ALA A 313 15.65 22.79 -15.04
CA ALA A 313 15.91 24.12 -15.57
C ALA A 313 15.15 25.21 -14.79
N MET A 314 13.97 24.88 -14.24
CA MET A 314 13.12 25.83 -13.50
C MET A 314 13.69 26.13 -12.12
N ASN A 315 14.24 25.13 -11.43
CA ASN A 315 15.01 25.34 -10.21
C ASN A 315 16.18 26.30 -10.44
N LEU A 316 16.93 26.13 -11.53
CA LEU A 316 18.02 27.04 -11.88
C LEU A 316 17.55 28.51 -12.04
N GLN A 317 16.34 28.74 -12.56
CA GLN A 317 15.78 30.09 -12.65
C GLN A 317 15.54 30.70 -11.26
N VAL A 318 15.01 29.92 -10.32
CA VAL A 318 14.78 30.35 -8.93
C VAL A 318 16.11 30.63 -8.23
N VAL A 319 17.10 29.75 -8.36
CA VAL A 319 18.43 29.94 -7.76
C VAL A 319 19.15 31.17 -8.34
N ALA A 320 19.01 31.45 -9.63
CA ALA A 320 19.60 32.64 -10.25
C ALA A 320 18.87 33.94 -9.85
N ALA A 321 17.59 33.85 -9.51
CA ALA A 321 16.76 34.99 -9.11
C ALA A 321 16.90 35.39 -7.64
N THR A 322 17.37 34.49 -6.78
CA THR A 322 17.31 34.66 -5.32
C THR A 322 18.71 34.82 -4.71
N LYS A 323 18.76 35.47 -3.54
CA LYS A 323 20.00 35.74 -2.81
C LYS A 323 20.41 34.58 -1.89
N ASN A 324 19.44 33.96 -1.23
CA ASN A 324 19.62 33.07 -0.08
C ASN A 324 19.71 31.56 -0.43
N CYS A 325 19.86 31.21 -1.71
CA CYS A 325 20.28 29.86 -2.13
C CYS A 325 21.71 29.91 -2.63
N ARG A 326 22.58 29.02 -2.14
CA ARG A 326 24.00 28.97 -2.51
C ARG A 326 24.24 28.07 -3.72
N TRP A 327 23.53 26.96 -3.81
CA TRP A 327 23.85 25.89 -4.74
C TRP A 327 22.76 25.60 -5.76
N TYR A 328 23.18 25.17 -6.93
CA TYR A 328 22.32 24.47 -7.88
C TYR A 328 22.69 22.98 -7.90
N GLU A 329 21.70 22.13 -7.69
CA GLU A 329 21.88 20.70 -7.71
C GLU A 329 22.11 20.17 -9.13
N ARG A 330 23.23 19.47 -9.32
CA ARG A 330 23.43 18.56 -10.46
C ARG A 330 23.25 17.14 -9.97
N GLY A 331 21.98 16.75 -9.89
CA GLY A 331 21.52 15.52 -9.23
C GLY A 331 21.78 14.22 -10.00
N LEU A 332 21.90 13.14 -9.21
CA LEU A 332 21.91 11.73 -9.61
C LEU A 332 22.94 11.41 -10.70
N LEU A 333 24.19 11.70 -10.37
CA LEU A 333 25.34 11.47 -11.24
C LEU A 333 25.92 10.07 -10.98
N PRO A 334 25.94 9.17 -11.97
CA PRO A 334 26.59 7.86 -11.81
C PRO A 334 28.11 7.96 -11.99
N PRO A 335 28.88 7.01 -11.41
CA PRO A 335 30.33 6.90 -11.61
C PRO A 335 30.73 6.62 -13.07
N VAL A 336 29.87 5.94 -13.85
CA VAL A 336 30.14 5.57 -15.24
C VAL A 336 29.97 6.78 -16.20
N PRO A 337 30.92 7.05 -17.12
CA PRO A 337 30.86 8.24 -17.98
C PRO A 337 29.69 8.20 -18.97
N ARG A 338 28.87 9.28 -18.97
CA ARG A 338 27.92 9.55 -20.06
C ARG A 338 28.67 9.87 -21.36
N VAL A 339 28.38 9.14 -22.43
CA VAL A 339 28.71 9.59 -23.79
C VAL A 339 27.97 10.92 -24.03
N ARG A 340 28.73 12.00 -24.26
CA ARG A 340 28.18 13.32 -24.59
C ARG A 340 27.32 13.25 -25.86
N ARG A 341 25.99 13.32 -25.73
CA ARG A 341 25.17 13.96 -26.77
C ARG A 341 25.09 15.46 -26.48
N ARG A 342 25.41 16.28 -27.48
CA ARG A 342 24.99 17.68 -27.52
C ARG A 342 23.47 17.68 -27.33
N ALA A 343 22.99 18.34 -26.28
CA ALA A 343 21.57 18.69 -26.17
C ALA A 343 21.25 19.69 -27.29
N GLY A 344 20.98 19.18 -28.48
CA GLY A 344 20.08 19.86 -29.40
C GLY A 344 18.67 19.57 -28.92
N LEU A 345 17.86 20.62 -28.74
CA LEU A 345 16.41 20.46 -28.67
C LEU A 345 15.98 19.55 -29.82
N PRO A 346 15.15 18.52 -29.60
CA PRO A 346 14.53 17.83 -30.73
C PRO A 346 13.74 18.88 -31.51
N GLU A 347 14.10 19.09 -32.79
CA GLU A 347 13.22 19.77 -33.73
C GLU A 347 11.95 18.95 -33.82
N ILE A 348 10.90 19.37 -33.10
CA ILE A 348 9.56 18.89 -33.34
C ILE A 348 9.15 19.47 -34.68
N ALA A 349 9.37 18.72 -35.75
CA ALA A 349 8.85 19.02 -37.07
C ALA A 349 7.32 18.84 -37.04
N VAL A 350 6.61 19.89 -36.64
CA VAL A 350 5.20 20.04 -36.99
C VAL A 350 5.17 20.18 -38.50
N ARG A 351 4.72 19.15 -39.22
CA ARG A 351 4.39 19.28 -40.65
C ARG A 351 3.17 20.20 -40.74
N PRO A 352 3.28 21.42 -41.30
CA PRO A 352 2.11 22.14 -41.74
C PRO A 352 1.64 21.44 -43.01
N ASP A 353 0.38 21.11 -43.02
CA ASP A 353 -0.38 20.85 -44.23
C ASP A 353 -0.08 21.91 -45.31
N GLY A 354 0.00 21.43 -46.55
CA GLY A 354 0.60 22.17 -47.64
C GLY A 354 -0.13 23.48 -47.96
N ARG A 355 0.66 24.54 -48.16
CA ARG A 355 0.48 25.52 -49.24
C ARG A 355 1.76 26.32 -49.47
N ARG A 356 2.06 26.48 -50.76
CA ARG A 356 3.26 27.09 -51.36
C ARG A 356 3.37 28.59 -51.04
N GLY A 357 4.59 29.11 -50.92
CA GLY A 357 4.86 30.49 -51.38
C GLY A 357 5.97 31.30 -50.68
N LEU A 358 7.15 31.29 -51.32
CA LEU A 358 8.05 32.44 -51.55
C LEU A 358 8.93 33.03 -50.42
N ARG A 359 10.21 33.17 -50.79
CA ARG A 359 11.38 33.72 -50.08
C ARG A 359 11.36 35.24 -49.97
N ALA A 360 11.98 35.80 -48.91
CA ALA A 360 12.80 37.02 -48.99
C ALA A 360 13.83 37.13 -47.84
N ARG A 361 14.92 37.85 -48.12
CA ARG A 361 16.25 37.85 -47.46
C ARG A 361 16.37 38.78 -46.23
N ALA A 362 17.36 38.45 -45.39
CA ALA A 362 17.87 39.25 -44.26
C ALA A 362 18.82 40.40 -44.67
N ARG A 363 18.94 41.45 -43.82
CA ARG A 363 20.19 42.06 -43.28
C ARG A 363 19.93 43.21 -42.25
N PRO A 364 20.94 43.64 -41.43
CA PRO A 364 20.77 44.10 -40.03
C PRO A 364 21.34 45.51 -39.68
N ALA A 365 21.15 46.01 -38.44
CA ALA A 365 22.01 46.98 -37.69
C ALA A 365 21.40 47.36 -36.30
N ARG A 366 22.08 47.14 -35.15
CA ARG A 366 23.00 48.02 -34.35
C ARG A 366 22.36 49.09 -33.40
N SER A 367 22.60 48.86 -32.10
CA SER A 367 23.29 49.73 -31.10
C SER A 367 22.61 50.83 -30.25
N ARG A 368 22.76 50.66 -28.92
CA ARG A 368 23.39 51.52 -27.88
C ARG A 368 22.59 52.55 -27.02
N ARG A 369 22.79 52.39 -25.69
CA ARG A 369 23.04 53.37 -24.57
C ARG A 369 21.86 54.27 -24.13
N GLY A 370 21.68 54.65 -22.85
CA GLY A 370 22.40 54.42 -21.59
C GLY A 370 21.92 55.37 -20.46
N HIS A 371 22.36 55.11 -19.22
CA HIS A 371 22.49 56.01 -18.02
C HIS A 371 21.23 56.40 -17.21
N ARG A 372 21.11 56.05 -15.90
CA ARG A 372 21.74 56.47 -14.59
C ARG A 372 20.76 57.38 -13.81
N LEU A 373 20.20 56.96 -12.65
CA LEU A 373 20.66 56.99 -11.23
C LEU A 373 20.14 58.19 -10.40
N ARG A 374 19.17 57.90 -9.48
CA ARG A 374 19.06 58.25 -8.02
C ARG A 374 18.97 59.74 -7.56
N PRO A 375 18.60 60.06 -6.28
CA PRO A 375 17.95 59.30 -5.17
C PRO A 375 16.88 60.08 -4.31
N HIS A 376 16.27 59.40 -3.31
CA HIS A 376 15.83 59.78 -1.93
C HIS A 376 15.40 61.23 -1.55
N ARG A 377 14.53 61.54 -0.56
CA ARG A 377 13.76 60.89 0.53
C ARG A 377 12.88 62.00 1.16
N GLU A 378 11.99 61.61 2.07
CA GLU A 378 11.42 62.38 3.21
C GLU A 378 9.92 62.69 3.22
N GLN A 379 9.31 62.23 4.31
CA GLN A 379 8.05 62.61 4.96
C GLN A 379 8.44 63.52 6.15
N PRO A 380 7.55 64.40 6.71
CA PRO A 380 6.50 63.91 7.61
C PRO A 380 5.20 64.74 7.77
N ARG A 381 4.17 63.99 8.23
CA ARG A 381 3.02 64.28 9.12
C ARG A 381 2.50 65.72 9.30
N GLY A 382 1.17 65.88 9.22
CA GLY A 382 0.46 66.89 10.01
C GLY A 382 -1.02 67.14 9.69
N MET A 383 -1.87 66.68 10.60
CA MET A 383 -3.05 67.38 11.15
C MET A 383 -4.45 67.23 10.52
N ARG A 384 -5.41 67.22 11.45
CA ARG A 384 -6.80 66.76 11.37
C ARG A 384 -7.79 67.81 10.85
N LEU A 385 -8.78 67.25 10.15
CA LEU A 385 -10.21 67.56 10.00
C LEU A 385 -10.91 68.59 10.92
N ARG A 386 -11.71 69.45 10.27
CA ARG A 386 -13.08 69.96 10.58
C ARG A 386 -13.54 70.69 9.29
N GLY A 387 -14.75 70.65 8.74
CA GLY A 387 -16.08 70.18 9.13
C GLY A 387 -17.11 71.11 8.45
N LYS A 388 -18.32 70.59 8.15
CA LYS A 388 -19.58 71.23 7.66
C LYS A 388 -19.83 71.15 6.14
N ASP A 389 -20.78 70.30 5.70
CA ASP A 389 -22.26 70.47 5.64
C ASP A 389 -22.65 71.09 4.28
N VAL A 390 -23.68 70.72 3.50
CA VAL A 390 -24.91 69.94 3.67
C VAL A 390 -25.48 69.73 2.25
N THR A 391 -26.17 68.63 1.96
CA THR A 391 -27.54 68.61 1.40
C THR A 391 -28.06 67.18 1.29
N ARG A 392 -29.29 67.02 1.77
CA ARG A 392 -30.07 65.78 1.92
C ARG A 392 -31.43 66.04 1.28
N THR A 393 -31.93 65.07 0.51
CA THR A 393 -33.35 64.72 0.30
C THR A 393 -33.34 63.42 -0.55
N GLN A 394 -34.12 62.36 -0.33
CA GLN A 394 -35.21 62.02 0.58
C GLN A 394 -35.43 60.48 0.47
N GLY A 395 -36.02 59.85 1.49
CA GLY A 395 -36.86 58.65 1.30
C GLY A 395 -36.28 57.30 1.71
N GLY A 396 -36.57 56.86 2.93
CA GLY A 396 -36.38 55.47 3.35
C GLY A 396 -37.08 55.21 4.68
N ASP A 397 -38.30 54.66 4.61
CA ASP A 397 -38.94 53.95 5.70
C ASP A 397 -39.85 52.86 5.11
N MET A 398 -39.89 51.70 5.79
CA MET A 398 -40.76 50.53 5.55
C MET A 398 -40.20 49.29 4.82
N ARG A 399 -38.88 49.03 4.76
CA ARG A 399 -38.36 47.73 4.24
C ARG A 399 -37.56 46.86 5.21
N HIS A 400 -37.33 47.30 6.45
CA HIS A 400 -36.44 46.59 7.39
C HIS A 400 -37.13 45.74 8.46
N LEU A 401 -38.45 45.56 8.41
CA LEU A 401 -39.18 44.72 9.37
C LEU A 401 -39.62 43.34 8.83
N LEU A 402 -39.41 43.05 7.53
CA LEU A 402 -39.67 41.73 6.94
C LEU A 402 -38.40 40.88 6.74
N ALA A 403 -37.21 41.47 6.86
CA ALA A 403 -35.94 40.75 6.67
C ALA A 403 -35.49 39.98 7.92
N SER A 404 -36.01 40.31 9.11
CA SER A 404 -35.59 39.69 10.38
C SER A 404 -36.39 38.44 10.75
N ALA A 405 -37.55 38.20 10.12
CA ALA A 405 -38.35 36.98 10.33
C ALA A 405 -37.95 35.84 9.36
N ALA A 406 -37.38 36.16 8.19
CA ALA A 406 -36.97 35.17 7.21
C ALA A 406 -35.69 34.41 7.60
N VAL A 407 -34.84 35.00 8.45
CA VAL A 407 -33.59 34.36 8.93
C VAL A 407 -33.88 33.38 10.09
N ALA A 408 -34.93 33.60 10.87
CA ALA A 408 -35.32 32.68 11.95
C ALA A 408 -36.08 31.44 11.44
N VAL A 409 -36.76 31.53 10.29
CA VAL A 409 -37.42 30.35 9.66
C VAL A 409 -36.43 29.51 8.84
N MET A 410 -35.34 30.10 8.31
CA MET A 410 -34.28 29.33 7.64
C MET A 410 -33.36 28.54 8.60
N MET A 411 -33.37 28.82 9.91
CA MET A 411 -32.64 28.03 10.91
C MET A 411 -33.48 26.92 11.57
N ALA A 412 -34.77 26.79 11.21
CA ALA A 412 -35.68 25.81 11.82
C ALA A 412 -36.04 24.64 10.87
N GLY A 413 -35.34 24.51 9.73
CA GLY A 413 -35.69 23.55 8.68
C GLY A 413 -34.56 22.67 8.14
N THR A 414 -33.34 22.76 8.68
CA THR A 414 -32.35 21.70 8.45
C THR A 414 -32.56 20.64 9.51
N ALA A 415 -33.47 19.70 9.24
CA ALA A 415 -33.22 18.36 9.74
C ALA A 415 -31.79 17.99 9.33
N PRO A 416 -31.00 17.30 10.17
CA PRO A 416 -29.76 16.72 9.70
C PRO A 416 -30.15 15.87 8.47
N ALA A 417 -29.71 16.28 7.29
CA ALA A 417 -29.74 15.38 6.15
C ALA A 417 -28.70 14.32 6.52
N ILE A 418 -29.17 13.15 6.96
CA ILE A 418 -28.34 11.95 7.00
C ILE A 418 -27.85 11.80 5.56
N ALA A 419 -26.53 11.80 5.38
CA ALA A 419 -25.95 11.66 4.06
C ALA A 419 -26.12 10.20 3.69
N GLU A 420 -27.11 9.87 2.87
CA GLU A 420 -27.28 8.52 2.35
C GLU A 420 -26.37 8.34 1.12
N THR A 421 -25.65 7.21 1.08
CA THR A 421 -24.94 6.82 -0.14
C THR A 421 -25.94 6.58 -1.29
N PRO A 422 -25.55 6.73 -2.56
CA PRO A 422 -26.48 6.51 -3.67
C PRO A 422 -27.11 5.10 -3.66
N GLU A 423 -28.39 5.00 -4.05
CA GLU A 423 -29.14 3.73 -4.14
C GLU A 423 -28.44 2.70 -5.04
N ASP A 424 -27.79 3.15 -6.12
CA ASP A 424 -27.13 2.30 -7.11
C ASP A 424 -25.62 2.08 -6.84
N GLN A 425 -25.11 2.48 -5.67
CA GLN A 425 -23.67 2.38 -5.35
C GLN A 425 -23.42 1.86 -3.95
N LEU A 426 -22.70 0.74 -3.84
CA LEU A 426 -22.23 0.22 -2.56
C LEU A 426 -20.90 0.88 -2.16
N ILE A 427 -20.82 1.43 -0.94
CA ILE A 427 -19.63 2.08 -0.39
C ILE A 427 -19.06 1.21 0.73
N VAL A 428 -17.95 0.54 0.44
CA VAL A 428 -17.27 -0.38 1.36
C VAL A 428 -16.04 0.31 1.96
N ALA A 429 -15.82 0.18 3.26
CA ALA A 429 -14.64 0.68 3.95
C ALA A 429 -13.77 -0.47 4.46
N PHE A 430 -12.47 -0.43 4.16
CA PHE A 430 -11.52 -1.45 4.57
C PHE A 430 -10.07 -0.93 4.54
N ASN A 431 -9.13 -1.76 5.00
CA ASN A 431 -7.70 -1.47 4.94
C ASN A 431 -7.10 -1.99 3.61
N MET A 432 -6.32 -1.14 2.91
CA MET A 432 -5.72 -1.45 1.61
C MET A 432 -4.21 -1.60 1.66
N ASN A 433 -3.58 -1.50 2.84
CA ASN A 433 -2.12 -1.49 2.98
C ASN A 433 -1.43 -2.72 2.34
N ASN A 434 -2.13 -3.85 2.29
CA ASN A 434 -1.63 -5.12 1.75
C ASN A 434 -2.16 -5.44 0.34
N VAL A 435 -2.93 -4.54 -0.28
CA VAL A 435 -3.38 -4.70 -1.67
C VAL A 435 -2.26 -4.21 -2.57
N LEU A 436 -1.52 -5.13 -3.20
CA LEU A 436 -0.32 -4.82 -3.99
C LEU A 436 -0.49 -5.08 -5.49
N THR A 437 -1.50 -5.87 -5.87
CA THR A 437 -1.71 -6.31 -7.26
C THR A 437 -3.14 -6.83 -7.41
N MET A 438 -3.67 -6.77 -8.64
CA MET A 438 -4.92 -7.43 -9.02
C MET A 438 -4.68 -8.77 -9.73
N ASP A 439 -3.41 -9.18 -9.90
CA ASP A 439 -3.04 -10.48 -10.48
C ASP A 439 -3.36 -11.61 -9.48
N PRO A 440 -4.31 -12.51 -9.79
CA PRO A 440 -4.67 -13.62 -8.92
C PRO A 440 -3.48 -14.48 -8.51
N ALA A 441 -2.45 -14.65 -9.35
CA ALA A 441 -1.30 -15.48 -9.01
C ALA A 441 -0.42 -14.89 -7.90
N ALA A 442 -0.42 -13.57 -7.74
CA ALA A 442 0.51 -12.82 -6.90
C ALA A 442 -0.10 -12.31 -5.59
N ILE A 443 -1.43 -12.38 -5.43
CA ILE A 443 -2.10 -11.86 -4.23
C ILE A 443 -1.68 -12.60 -2.96
N THR A 444 -1.59 -11.84 -1.88
CA THR A 444 -1.39 -12.33 -0.52
C THR A 444 -2.29 -11.52 0.42
N GLY A 445 -2.99 -12.17 1.34
CA GLY A 445 -3.86 -11.48 2.30
C GLY A 445 -5.33 -11.41 1.87
N GLY A 446 -6.24 -11.30 2.85
CA GLY A 446 -7.68 -11.36 2.64
C GLY A 446 -8.26 -10.09 2.00
N GLU A 447 -7.59 -8.95 2.17
CA GLU A 447 -8.05 -7.65 1.64
C GLU A 447 -8.04 -7.64 0.11
N ALA A 448 -7.04 -8.28 -0.51
CA ALA A 448 -7.02 -8.46 -1.96
C ALA A 448 -8.09 -9.46 -2.41
N VAL A 449 -8.31 -10.55 -1.65
CA VAL A 449 -9.33 -11.56 -1.96
C VAL A 449 -10.73 -10.96 -1.99
N GLN A 450 -11.07 -10.06 -1.05
CA GLN A 450 -12.34 -9.31 -1.05
C GLN A 450 -12.60 -8.55 -2.35
N ILE A 451 -11.55 -8.03 -2.99
CA ILE A 451 -11.68 -7.38 -4.31
C ILE A 451 -11.79 -8.45 -5.40
N LEU A 452 -10.88 -9.42 -5.40
CA LEU A 452 -10.73 -10.39 -6.49
C LEU A 452 -11.96 -11.27 -6.69
N ASN A 453 -12.65 -11.65 -5.61
CA ASN A 453 -13.91 -12.37 -5.72
C ASN A 453 -14.91 -11.65 -6.62
N ASN A 454 -14.95 -10.33 -6.57
CA ASN A 454 -15.93 -9.54 -7.33
C ASN A 454 -15.51 -9.25 -8.78
N ILE A 455 -14.27 -9.59 -9.18
CA ILE A 455 -13.75 -9.33 -10.54
C ILE A 455 -13.24 -10.58 -11.27
N TYR A 456 -13.10 -11.72 -10.59
CA TYR A 456 -12.76 -13.03 -11.15
C TYR A 456 -13.72 -14.12 -10.67
N ASP A 457 -14.11 -15.00 -11.58
CA ASP A 457 -14.81 -16.24 -11.22
C ASP A 457 -13.85 -17.45 -11.29
N SER A 458 -14.26 -18.49 -10.58
CA SER A 458 -13.68 -19.84 -10.60
C SER A 458 -14.65 -20.82 -11.28
N LEU A 459 -14.19 -22.06 -11.53
CA LEU A 459 -15.05 -23.13 -12.09
C LEU A 459 -16.24 -23.44 -11.18
N ILE A 460 -16.00 -23.40 -9.87
CA ILE A 460 -16.91 -23.77 -8.80
C ILE A 460 -16.72 -22.80 -7.64
N SER A 461 -17.69 -22.72 -6.73
CA SER A 461 -17.60 -21.88 -5.54
C SER A 461 -17.94 -22.68 -4.29
N LEU A 462 -17.67 -22.09 -3.12
CA LEU A 462 -18.22 -22.56 -1.86
C LEU A 462 -19.48 -21.76 -1.58
N ASP A 463 -20.55 -22.45 -1.22
CA ASP A 463 -21.74 -21.81 -0.68
C ASP A 463 -21.37 -21.04 0.58
N PRO A 464 -21.74 -19.75 0.70
CA PRO A 464 -21.32 -18.95 1.84
C PRO A 464 -21.99 -19.34 3.16
N GLU A 465 -23.13 -20.04 3.15
CA GLU A 465 -23.84 -20.48 4.35
C GLU A 465 -23.37 -21.86 4.81
N ASP A 466 -23.51 -22.88 3.96
CA ASP A 466 -23.26 -24.28 4.35
C ASP A 466 -21.88 -24.81 3.91
N LYS A 467 -21.12 -24.01 3.16
CA LYS A 467 -19.76 -24.30 2.70
C LYS A 467 -19.66 -25.53 1.79
N THR A 468 -20.76 -25.94 1.16
CA THR A 468 -20.76 -26.98 0.12
C THR A 468 -20.23 -26.44 -1.21
N LEU A 469 -19.77 -27.34 -2.09
CA LEU A 469 -19.30 -26.97 -3.42
C LEU A 469 -20.50 -26.75 -4.35
N VAL A 470 -20.56 -25.60 -5.01
CA VAL A 470 -21.64 -25.21 -5.93
C VAL A 470 -21.11 -24.85 -7.33
N PRO A 471 -21.91 -25.06 -8.40
CA PRO A 471 -21.55 -24.65 -9.76
C PRO A 471 -21.23 -23.16 -9.90
N ARG A 472 -20.35 -22.82 -10.83
CA ARG A 472 -20.05 -21.43 -11.23
C ARG A 472 -19.76 -21.37 -12.73
N LEU A 473 -18.53 -21.11 -13.18
CA LEU A 473 -18.20 -21.17 -14.62
C LEU A 473 -18.36 -22.58 -15.19
N ALA A 474 -18.28 -23.62 -14.36
CA ALA A 474 -18.73 -24.97 -14.66
C ALA A 474 -20.18 -25.16 -14.17
N GLU A 475 -21.07 -25.63 -15.04
CA GLU A 475 -22.46 -25.97 -14.68
C GLU A 475 -22.54 -27.33 -13.94
N SER A 476 -21.56 -28.21 -14.16
CA SER A 476 -21.43 -29.49 -13.47
C SER A 476 -19.99 -30.00 -13.49
N TRP A 477 -19.68 -30.95 -12.61
CA TRP A 477 -18.44 -31.72 -12.65
C TRP A 477 -18.69 -33.17 -12.23
N GLU A 478 -17.84 -34.07 -12.70
CA GLU A 478 -17.86 -35.50 -12.40
C GLU A 478 -16.48 -35.93 -11.89
N ILE A 479 -16.44 -36.54 -10.70
CA ILE A 479 -15.23 -37.13 -10.14
C ILE A 479 -15.18 -38.59 -10.63
N ALA A 480 -14.06 -39.01 -11.20
CA ALA A 480 -13.90 -40.39 -11.64
C ALA A 480 -13.90 -41.38 -10.45
N ASP A 481 -14.42 -42.60 -10.66
CA ASP A 481 -14.51 -43.66 -9.63
C ASP A 481 -13.17 -44.02 -8.95
N ASP A 482 -12.05 -43.71 -9.61
CA ASP A 482 -10.71 -43.95 -9.10
C ASP A 482 -10.11 -42.75 -8.33
N ASN A 483 -10.85 -41.65 -8.22
CA ASN A 483 -10.41 -40.36 -7.66
C ASN A 483 -9.16 -39.79 -8.35
N ARG A 484 -8.87 -40.16 -9.61
CA ARG A 484 -7.69 -39.69 -10.34
C ARG A 484 -7.96 -38.55 -11.30
N SER A 485 -9.22 -38.20 -11.55
CA SER A 485 -9.57 -37.06 -12.39
C SER A 485 -10.92 -36.45 -12.02
N VAL A 486 -11.09 -35.17 -12.35
CA VAL A 486 -12.36 -34.45 -12.30
C VAL A 486 -12.63 -33.81 -13.65
N THR A 487 -13.76 -34.12 -14.27
CA THR A 487 -14.19 -33.54 -15.55
C THR A 487 -15.26 -32.49 -15.30
N PHE A 488 -15.05 -31.29 -15.83
CA PHE A 488 -15.94 -30.13 -15.70
C PHE A 488 -16.64 -29.85 -17.04
N THR A 489 -17.92 -29.56 -16.96
CA THR A 489 -18.72 -29.03 -18.06
C THR A 489 -18.89 -27.53 -17.86
N LEU A 490 -18.32 -26.74 -18.77
CA LEU A 490 -18.32 -25.28 -18.72
C LEU A 490 -19.60 -24.70 -19.32
N ARG A 491 -20.02 -23.55 -18.80
CA ARG A 491 -21.15 -22.78 -19.31
C ARG A 491 -20.86 -22.26 -20.73
N PRO A 492 -21.71 -22.56 -21.72
CA PRO A 492 -21.49 -22.10 -23.09
C PRO A 492 -21.80 -20.62 -23.31
N ASP A 493 -22.51 -19.99 -22.38
CA ASP A 493 -22.89 -18.58 -22.38
C ASP A 493 -22.00 -17.69 -21.51
N ALA A 494 -21.02 -18.26 -20.81
CA ALA A 494 -20.09 -17.50 -20.00
C ALA A 494 -19.15 -16.64 -20.85
N VAL A 495 -19.03 -15.36 -20.49
CA VAL A 495 -18.15 -14.40 -21.16
C VAL A 495 -17.30 -13.64 -20.14
N PHE A 496 -16.08 -13.30 -20.54
CA PHE A 496 -15.23 -12.38 -19.79
C PHE A 496 -15.70 -10.94 -19.95
N ALA A 497 -15.28 -10.06 -19.05
CA ALA A 497 -15.56 -8.62 -19.15
C ALA A 497 -15.03 -7.95 -20.44
N SER A 498 -14.11 -8.60 -21.15
CA SER A 498 -13.61 -8.20 -22.47
C SER A 498 -14.62 -8.44 -23.60
N GLY A 499 -15.62 -9.29 -23.36
CA GLY A 499 -16.54 -9.83 -24.36
C GLY A 499 -16.09 -11.14 -25.00
N ASN A 500 -14.91 -11.67 -24.65
CA ASN A 500 -14.45 -12.98 -25.11
C ASN A 500 -15.24 -14.11 -24.40
N PRO A 501 -15.52 -15.24 -25.09
CA PRO A 501 -16.14 -16.41 -24.44
C PRO A 501 -15.17 -17.05 -23.44
N VAL A 502 -15.71 -17.64 -22.38
CA VAL A 502 -14.95 -18.48 -21.44
C VAL A 502 -14.84 -19.89 -22.00
N THR A 503 -13.63 -20.39 -22.21
CA THR A 503 -13.38 -21.73 -22.77
C THR A 503 -12.48 -22.59 -21.89
N ALA A 504 -12.44 -23.90 -22.17
CA ALA A 504 -11.54 -24.83 -21.48
C ALA A 504 -10.05 -24.47 -21.68
N GLU A 505 -9.68 -23.81 -22.78
CA GLU A 505 -8.31 -23.32 -22.98
C GLU A 505 -7.93 -22.20 -22.00
N ASP A 506 -8.88 -21.36 -21.60
CA ASP A 506 -8.67 -20.32 -20.61
C ASP A 506 -8.46 -20.91 -19.21
N VAL A 507 -9.18 -22.00 -18.90
CA VAL A 507 -9.02 -22.77 -17.66
C VAL A 507 -7.62 -23.38 -17.59
N LYS A 508 -7.22 -24.09 -18.64
CA LYS A 508 -5.87 -24.67 -18.76
C LYS A 508 -4.79 -23.59 -18.64
N PHE A 509 -4.95 -22.49 -19.36
CA PHE A 509 -4.03 -21.36 -19.33
C PHE A 509 -3.88 -20.81 -17.91
N SER A 510 -4.98 -20.60 -17.19
CA SER A 510 -4.98 -19.99 -15.86
C SER A 510 -4.24 -20.84 -14.83
N PHE A 511 -4.53 -22.14 -14.76
CA PHE A 511 -3.86 -23.05 -13.83
C PHE A 511 -2.40 -23.27 -14.19
N LYS A 512 -2.08 -23.43 -15.49
CA LYS A 512 -0.69 -23.54 -15.94
C LYS A 512 0.11 -22.27 -15.62
N ARG A 513 -0.45 -21.09 -15.90
CA ARG A 513 0.19 -19.79 -15.62
C ARG A 513 0.48 -19.64 -14.13
N ASN A 514 -0.46 -20.03 -13.26
CA ASN A 514 -0.27 -19.99 -11.81
C ASN A 514 0.95 -20.83 -11.39
N LEU A 515 1.08 -22.06 -11.91
CA LEU A 515 2.23 -22.93 -11.65
C LEU A 515 3.54 -22.40 -12.25
N ASP A 516 3.52 -21.90 -13.49
CA ASP A 516 4.69 -21.35 -14.19
C ASP A 516 5.28 -20.14 -13.47
N LEU A 517 4.43 -19.22 -13.00
CA LEU A 517 4.85 -18.02 -12.27
C LEU A 517 5.47 -18.36 -10.91
N ASN A 518 5.10 -19.51 -10.33
CA ASN A 518 5.65 -20.01 -9.08
C ASN A 518 5.61 -18.99 -7.93
N LEU A 519 4.51 -18.24 -7.85
CA LEU A 519 4.23 -17.26 -6.79
C LEU A 519 3.41 -17.90 -5.67
N ALA A 520 3.03 -17.10 -4.67
CA ALA A 520 2.38 -17.54 -3.44
C ALA A 520 1.20 -18.49 -3.68
N GLN A 521 0.33 -18.18 -4.65
CA GLN A 521 -0.90 -18.94 -4.91
C GLN A 521 -0.67 -20.32 -5.55
N SER A 522 0.53 -20.61 -6.06
CA SER A 522 0.85 -21.96 -6.59
C SER A 522 1.21 -22.97 -5.51
N SER A 523 1.53 -22.50 -4.30
CA SER A 523 2.05 -23.34 -3.21
C SER A 523 1.11 -24.47 -2.81
N GLY A 524 -0.21 -24.21 -2.78
CA GLY A 524 -1.22 -25.21 -2.41
C GLY A 524 -1.26 -26.38 -3.39
N LEU A 525 -1.40 -26.09 -4.69
CA LEU A 525 -1.39 -27.11 -5.74
C LEU A 525 -0.05 -27.86 -5.79
N LYS A 526 1.08 -27.14 -5.69
CA LYS A 526 2.41 -27.78 -5.66
C LYS A 526 2.59 -28.75 -4.50
N SER A 527 2.06 -28.43 -3.32
CA SER A 527 2.12 -29.32 -2.16
C SER A 527 1.38 -30.65 -2.37
N ARG A 528 0.48 -30.70 -3.36
CA ARG A 528 -0.31 -31.86 -3.76
C ARG A 528 0.16 -32.48 -5.08
N GLY A 529 1.38 -32.15 -5.52
CA GLY A 529 2.03 -32.78 -6.67
C GLY A 529 1.77 -32.14 -8.03
N PHE A 530 1.02 -31.04 -8.11
CA PHE A 530 0.82 -30.32 -9.38
C PHE A 530 2.09 -29.55 -9.76
N THR A 531 2.52 -29.68 -11.02
CA THR A 531 3.74 -29.03 -11.52
C THR A 531 3.50 -28.36 -12.88
N ALA A 532 4.29 -27.32 -13.14
CA ALA A 532 4.28 -26.62 -14.42
C ALA A 532 4.70 -27.53 -15.57
N GLU A 533 5.66 -28.42 -15.33
CA GLU A 533 6.21 -29.36 -16.30
C GLU A 533 5.18 -30.40 -16.76
N ALA A 534 4.30 -30.83 -15.86
CA ALA A 534 3.25 -31.80 -16.16
C ALA A 534 1.92 -31.14 -16.54
N ALA A 535 1.85 -29.81 -16.66
CA ALA A 535 0.59 -29.08 -16.84
C ALA A 535 -0.22 -29.54 -18.07
N ASP A 536 0.43 -29.94 -19.17
CA ASP A 536 -0.27 -30.45 -20.36
C ASP A 536 -0.94 -31.82 -20.13
N GLU A 537 -0.40 -32.63 -19.20
CA GLU A 537 -0.97 -33.92 -18.80
C GLU A 537 -2.00 -33.74 -17.68
N LEU A 538 -1.83 -32.74 -16.82
CA LEU A 538 -2.69 -32.47 -15.67
C LEU A 538 -3.94 -31.67 -16.02
N PHE A 539 -3.87 -30.79 -17.02
CA PHE A 539 -4.95 -29.89 -17.42
C PHE A 539 -5.32 -30.17 -18.89
N VAL A 540 -6.33 -31.01 -19.08
CA VAL A 540 -6.72 -31.54 -20.38
C VAL A 540 -7.93 -30.78 -20.91
N VAL A 541 -7.80 -30.22 -22.12
CA VAL A 541 -8.90 -29.65 -22.89
C VAL A 541 -9.45 -30.75 -23.79
N GLU A 542 -10.67 -31.21 -23.52
CA GLU A 542 -11.32 -32.22 -24.36
C GLU A 542 -12.04 -31.58 -25.55
N ASP A 543 -12.74 -30.48 -25.28
CA ASP A 543 -13.32 -29.58 -26.28
C ASP A 543 -13.50 -28.17 -25.68
N GLU A 544 -14.20 -27.28 -26.38
CA GLU A 544 -14.37 -25.86 -26.00
C GLU A 544 -14.98 -25.67 -24.60
N HIS A 545 -15.85 -26.60 -24.17
CA HIS A 545 -16.60 -26.50 -22.90
C HIS A 545 -16.39 -27.71 -21.98
N THR A 546 -15.41 -28.57 -22.27
CA THR A 546 -15.11 -29.76 -21.45
C THR A 546 -13.65 -29.73 -21.03
N PHE A 547 -13.42 -29.62 -19.72
CA PHE A 547 -12.09 -29.55 -19.12
C PHE A 547 -11.89 -30.68 -18.12
N THR A 548 -10.81 -31.44 -18.24
CA THR A 548 -10.47 -32.52 -17.32
C THR A 548 -9.21 -32.18 -16.52
N LEU A 549 -9.34 -32.21 -15.20
CA LEU A 549 -8.25 -32.06 -14.23
C LEU A 549 -7.79 -33.44 -13.77
N ASN A 550 -6.56 -33.83 -14.10
CA ASN A 550 -5.96 -35.05 -13.58
C ASN A 550 -5.23 -34.79 -12.26
N ILE A 551 -5.44 -35.65 -11.28
CA ILE A 551 -4.85 -35.55 -9.95
C ILE A 551 -3.53 -36.34 -9.96
N PRO A 552 -2.38 -35.68 -9.69
CA PRO A 552 -1.05 -36.26 -9.91
C PRO A 552 -0.71 -37.38 -8.91
N GLN A 553 -1.26 -37.33 -7.70
CA GLN A 553 -1.05 -38.30 -6.62
C GLN A 553 -2.38 -38.72 -6.00
N GLU A 554 -2.36 -39.72 -5.13
CA GLU A 554 -3.57 -40.08 -4.36
C GLU A 554 -3.90 -38.93 -3.40
N ASP A 555 -5.13 -38.43 -3.48
CA ASP A 555 -5.64 -37.29 -2.72
C ASP A 555 -7.18 -37.33 -2.72
N ASP A 556 -7.83 -36.49 -1.92
CA ASP A 556 -9.27 -36.28 -1.98
C ASP A 556 -9.61 -35.24 -3.07
N PRO A 557 -10.35 -35.62 -4.13
CA PRO A 557 -10.81 -34.67 -5.14
C PRO A 557 -11.64 -33.52 -4.55
N LYS A 558 -12.45 -33.76 -3.50
CA LYS A 558 -13.25 -32.71 -2.83
C LYS A 558 -12.35 -31.62 -2.27
N LEU A 559 -11.21 -31.98 -1.68
CA LEU A 559 -10.25 -31.02 -1.15
C LEU A 559 -9.59 -30.20 -2.26
N ILE A 560 -9.22 -30.83 -3.38
CA ILE A 560 -8.71 -30.12 -4.57
C ILE A 560 -9.75 -29.12 -5.09
N LEU A 561 -11.01 -29.52 -5.19
CA LEU A 561 -12.11 -28.66 -5.61
C LEU A 561 -12.30 -27.48 -4.66
N MET A 562 -12.22 -27.70 -3.34
CA MET A 562 -12.26 -26.61 -2.36
C MET A 562 -11.09 -25.63 -2.50
N TYR A 563 -9.89 -26.07 -2.89
CA TYR A 563 -8.81 -25.14 -3.26
C TYR A 563 -9.17 -24.31 -4.48
N LEU A 564 -9.62 -24.96 -5.56
CA LEU A 564 -9.96 -24.32 -6.83
C LEU A 564 -11.21 -23.44 -6.77
N SER A 565 -11.97 -23.49 -5.66
CA SER A 565 -13.10 -22.60 -5.43
C SER A 565 -12.72 -21.17 -5.00
N GLN A 566 -11.45 -20.95 -4.62
CA GLN A 566 -10.99 -19.70 -4.01
C GLN A 566 -10.40 -18.75 -5.05
N ALA A 567 -10.67 -17.45 -4.90
CA ALA A 567 -9.98 -16.43 -5.69
C ALA A 567 -8.46 -16.46 -5.45
N GLY A 568 -7.69 -16.23 -6.51
CA GLY A 568 -6.25 -16.49 -6.53
C GLY A 568 -5.95 -17.79 -7.28
N VAL A 569 -5.86 -18.90 -6.57
CA VAL A 569 -5.54 -20.22 -7.14
C VAL A 569 -6.60 -20.74 -8.11
N GLY A 570 -7.88 -20.45 -7.85
CA GLY A 570 -9.03 -20.91 -8.64
C GLY A 570 -9.51 -19.95 -9.73
N SER A 571 -8.94 -18.74 -9.79
CA SER A 571 -9.40 -17.69 -10.71
C SER A 571 -9.12 -18.05 -12.18
N ILE A 572 -10.15 -17.92 -13.02
CA ILE A 572 -10.05 -18.12 -14.48
C ILE A 572 -9.86 -16.76 -15.15
N LEU A 573 -8.84 -16.67 -16.02
CA LEU A 573 -8.41 -15.46 -16.71
C LEU A 573 -8.67 -15.59 -18.22
N ASP A 574 -9.08 -14.49 -18.85
CA ASP A 574 -9.13 -14.34 -20.30
C ASP A 574 -7.71 -14.49 -20.88
N SER A 575 -7.44 -15.64 -21.50
CA SER A 575 -6.09 -15.96 -21.93
C SER A 575 -5.66 -15.09 -23.12
N GLU A 576 -6.58 -14.67 -23.98
CA GLU A 576 -6.29 -13.80 -25.12
C GLU A 576 -5.89 -12.41 -24.63
N LEU A 577 -6.70 -11.81 -23.76
CA LEU A 577 -6.43 -10.47 -23.21
C LEU A 577 -5.12 -10.43 -22.42
N VAL A 578 -4.85 -11.47 -21.62
CA VAL A 578 -3.57 -11.56 -20.89
C VAL A 578 -2.40 -11.69 -21.86
N LYS A 579 -2.48 -12.55 -22.89
CA LYS A 579 -1.42 -12.73 -23.90
C LYS A 579 -1.15 -11.45 -24.69
N GLU A 580 -2.19 -10.70 -25.04
CA GLU A 580 -2.05 -9.41 -25.74
C GLU A 580 -1.28 -8.37 -24.92
N ASN A 581 -1.39 -8.44 -23.59
CA ASN A 581 -0.77 -7.51 -22.65
C ASN A 581 0.41 -8.12 -21.89
N ALA A 582 0.87 -9.32 -22.26
CA ALA A 582 1.77 -10.13 -21.43
C ALA A 582 3.18 -9.58 -21.29
N GLY A 583 3.67 -8.78 -22.26
CA GLY A 583 5.09 -8.44 -22.33
C GLY A 583 5.98 -9.69 -22.22
N ASP A 584 7.04 -9.60 -21.43
CA ASP A 584 7.95 -10.71 -21.12
C ASP A 584 7.67 -11.35 -19.73
N ASP A 585 6.60 -10.94 -19.03
CA ASP A 585 6.33 -11.32 -17.63
C ASP A 585 4.99 -12.07 -17.45
N MET A 586 4.48 -12.67 -18.53
CA MET A 586 3.22 -13.40 -18.55
C MET A 586 2.03 -12.55 -18.04
N GLY A 587 2.08 -11.24 -18.26
CA GLY A 587 1.00 -10.29 -17.95
C GLY A 587 0.98 -9.79 -16.52
N GLN A 588 1.95 -10.14 -15.68
CA GLN A 588 1.99 -9.74 -14.28
C GLN A 588 1.98 -8.21 -14.10
N SER A 589 2.83 -7.47 -14.84
CA SER A 589 2.89 -6.01 -14.76
C SER A 589 1.56 -5.35 -15.17
N TRP A 590 0.88 -5.92 -16.17
CA TRP A 590 -0.41 -5.39 -16.62
C TRP A 590 -1.52 -5.71 -15.61
N LEU A 591 -1.60 -6.96 -15.15
CA LEU A 591 -2.56 -7.42 -14.14
C LEU A 591 -2.34 -6.80 -12.77
N THR A 592 -1.23 -6.11 -12.53
CA THR A 592 -1.08 -5.30 -11.31
C THR A 592 -2.22 -4.29 -11.19
N ASN A 593 -2.56 -3.57 -12.26
CA ASN A 593 -3.54 -2.49 -12.22
C ASN A 593 -4.75 -2.71 -13.14
N ASN A 594 -4.89 -3.91 -13.70
CA ASN A 594 -5.97 -4.29 -14.61
C ASN A 594 -6.48 -5.68 -14.20
N SER A 595 -7.66 -6.05 -14.70
CA SER A 595 -8.23 -7.38 -14.50
C SER A 595 -8.60 -8.03 -15.82
N ALA A 596 -8.65 -9.36 -15.83
CA ALA A 596 -9.01 -10.17 -17.00
C ALA A 596 -10.01 -11.28 -16.62
N GLY A 597 -10.97 -10.96 -15.75
CA GLY A 597 -11.95 -11.92 -15.25
C GLY A 597 -13.35 -11.73 -15.85
N SER A 598 -14.28 -12.58 -15.40
CA SER A 598 -15.65 -12.72 -15.90
C SER A 598 -16.74 -12.38 -14.87
N SER A 599 -16.35 -11.94 -13.66
CA SER A 599 -17.29 -11.83 -12.54
C SER A 599 -18.27 -10.65 -12.66
N ALA A 600 -19.13 -10.53 -11.65
CA ALA A 600 -20.26 -9.59 -11.60
C ALA A 600 -19.85 -8.11 -11.71
N PHE A 601 -18.62 -7.78 -11.34
CA PHE A 601 -18.04 -6.45 -11.52
C PHE A 601 -16.72 -6.50 -12.31
N THR A 602 -16.35 -5.33 -12.81
CA THR A 602 -15.11 -5.08 -13.55
C THR A 602 -14.27 -4.04 -12.82
N LEU A 603 -12.95 -4.21 -12.84
CA LEU A 603 -12.06 -3.21 -12.26
C LEU A 603 -12.08 -1.93 -13.10
N ASN A 604 -12.66 -0.85 -12.57
CA ASN A 604 -12.67 0.45 -13.25
C ASN A 604 -11.41 1.26 -12.93
N GLN A 605 -11.07 1.33 -11.65
CA GLN A 605 -9.92 2.08 -11.18
C GLN A 605 -9.44 1.54 -9.84
N TRP A 606 -8.13 1.36 -9.71
CA TRP A 606 -7.48 1.18 -8.43
C TRP A 606 -6.48 2.31 -8.18
N ARG A 607 -6.48 2.83 -6.96
CA ARG A 607 -5.44 3.69 -6.40
C ARG A 607 -4.99 3.12 -5.06
N ALA A 608 -3.73 2.72 -5.00
CA ALA A 608 -3.12 2.17 -3.79
C ALA A 608 -3.36 3.10 -2.59
N ASN A 609 -3.82 2.52 -1.48
CA ASN A 609 -4.14 3.22 -0.23
C ASN A 609 -5.10 4.42 -0.36
N GLU A 610 -5.92 4.47 -1.41
CA GLU A 610 -7.00 5.46 -1.56
C GLU A 610 -8.35 4.76 -1.77
N PHE A 611 -8.51 4.04 -2.89
CA PHE A 611 -9.76 3.36 -3.22
C PHE A 611 -9.63 2.35 -4.37
N VAL A 612 -10.61 1.45 -4.46
CA VAL A 612 -10.95 0.63 -5.64
C VAL A 612 -12.36 0.99 -6.09
N ILE A 613 -12.54 1.22 -7.39
CA ILE A 613 -13.85 1.38 -8.03
C ILE A 613 -14.07 0.15 -8.90
N LEU A 614 -15.15 -0.57 -8.59
CA LEU A 614 -15.67 -1.65 -9.41
C LEU A 614 -16.92 -1.15 -10.13
N SER A 615 -17.00 -1.38 -11.43
CA SER A 615 -18.19 -1.08 -12.22
C SER A 615 -18.91 -2.36 -12.56
N ARG A 616 -20.24 -2.35 -12.51
CA ARG A 616 -21.06 -3.49 -12.91
C ARG A 616 -20.65 -4.06 -14.26
N ASN A 617 -20.57 -5.38 -14.35
CA ASN A 617 -20.39 -6.09 -15.61
C ASN A 617 -21.75 -6.27 -16.30
N GLU A 618 -22.05 -5.44 -17.29
CA GLU A 618 -23.30 -5.52 -18.07
C GLU A 618 -23.38 -6.80 -18.93
N GLN A 619 -22.29 -7.57 -19.02
CA GLN A 619 -22.21 -8.85 -19.72
C GLN A 619 -22.02 -10.01 -18.75
N TYR A 620 -22.33 -9.81 -17.46
CA TYR A 620 -22.26 -10.90 -16.51
C TYR A 620 -23.16 -12.06 -16.98
N TRP A 621 -22.64 -13.28 -16.87
CA TRP A 621 -23.26 -14.47 -17.44
C TRP A 621 -24.45 -14.97 -16.61
N GLU A 622 -24.59 -14.49 -15.37
CA GLU A 622 -25.75 -14.68 -14.51
C GLU A 622 -26.61 -13.39 -14.47
N ASP A 623 -27.38 -13.19 -13.41
CA ASP A 623 -28.18 -12.00 -13.21
C ASP A 623 -27.29 -10.78 -12.97
N VAL A 624 -27.51 -9.74 -13.78
CA VAL A 624 -26.75 -8.50 -13.73
C VAL A 624 -27.00 -7.80 -12.39
N PRO A 625 -25.95 -7.44 -11.61
CA PRO A 625 -26.12 -6.84 -10.28
C PRO A 625 -26.98 -5.56 -10.27
N ASP A 626 -27.75 -5.38 -9.21
CA ASP A 626 -28.52 -4.14 -9.02
C ASP A 626 -27.60 -2.93 -8.81
N MET A 627 -26.51 -3.12 -8.07
CA MET A 627 -25.50 -2.07 -7.87
C MET A 627 -24.75 -1.77 -9.18
N ALA A 628 -24.82 -0.51 -9.64
CA ALA A 628 -24.07 -0.05 -10.80
C ALA A 628 -22.57 0.11 -10.49
N ARG A 629 -22.21 0.33 -9.22
CA ARG A 629 -20.82 0.54 -8.78
C ARG A 629 -20.60 0.06 -7.34
N VAL A 630 -19.41 -0.47 -7.08
CA VAL A 630 -18.87 -0.63 -5.72
C VAL A 630 -17.67 0.29 -5.56
N LEU A 631 -17.68 1.15 -4.55
CA LEU A 631 -16.53 1.97 -4.15
C LEU A 631 -15.96 1.41 -2.85
N MET A 632 -14.81 0.74 -2.94
CA MET A 632 -14.08 0.25 -1.78
C MET A 632 -13.04 1.31 -1.37
N ARG A 633 -13.24 1.99 -0.24
CA ARG A 633 -12.44 3.10 0.25
C ARG A 633 -11.42 2.63 1.27
N HIS A 634 -10.19 3.13 1.16
CA HIS A 634 -9.19 2.95 2.20
C HIS A 634 -9.55 3.81 3.42
N LEU A 635 -9.98 3.16 4.49
CA LEU A 635 -10.26 3.79 5.79
C LEU A 635 -9.68 2.89 6.89
N PRO A 636 -8.37 2.92 7.15
CA PRO A 636 -7.73 1.96 8.03
C PRO A 636 -8.07 2.18 9.52
N GLU A 637 -8.53 3.38 9.90
CA GLU A 637 -8.92 3.68 11.28
C GLU A 637 -10.34 3.22 11.60
N SER A 638 -10.47 2.29 12.55
CA SER A 638 -11.75 1.76 13.05
C SER A 638 -12.77 2.84 13.43
N GLN A 639 -12.36 3.85 14.20
CA GLN A 639 -13.28 4.93 14.60
C GLN A 639 -13.86 5.69 13.42
N THR A 640 -13.09 5.88 12.34
CA THR A 640 -13.56 6.56 11.14
C THR A 640 -14.61 5.72 10.42
N GLN A 641 -14.42 4.40 10.36
CA GLN A 641 -15.44 3.49 9.81
C GLN A 641 -16.72 3.51 10.64
N ARG A 642 -16.61 3.40 11.98
CA ARG A 642 -17.77 3.46 12.88
C ARG A 642 -18.59 4.74 12.69
N LEU A 643 -17.92 5.90 12.75
CA LEU A 643 -18.58 7.18 12.55
C LEU A 643 -19.19 7.32 11.15
N GLY A 644 -18.55 6.74 10.14
CA GLY A 644 -19.07 6.71 8.78
C GLY A 644 -20.34 5.86 8.66
N LEU A 645 -20.39 4.69 9.31
CA LEU A 645 -21.60 3.88 9.39
C LEU A 645 -22.70 4.62 10.16
N GLU A 646 -22.40 5.16 11.34
CA GLU A 646 -23.38 5.93 12.15
C GLU A 646 -23.95 7.16 11.41
N GLN A 647 -23.22 7.71 10.43
CA GLN A 647 -23.63 8.89 9.66
C GLN A 647 -24.27 8.56 8.30
N GLY A 648 -24.21 7.29 7.85
CA GLY A 648 -24.65 6.88 6.51
C GLY A 648 -23.62 7.13 5.40
N ASP A 649 -22.40 7.58 5.72
CA ASP A 649 -21.34 7.91 4.74
C ASP A 649 -20.70 6.67 4.09
N ILE A 650 -20.84 5.49 4.73
CA ILE A 650 -20.43 4.19 4.21
C ILE A 650 -21.52 3.14 4.50
N ASP A 651 -21.56 2.11 3.67
CA ASP A 651 -22.56 1.04 3.75
C ASP A 651 -22.03 -0.20 4.49
N VAL A 652 -20.74 -0.52 4.33
CA VAL A 652 -20.09 -1.71 4.91
C VAL A 652 -18.72 -1.34 5.47
N GLY A 653 -18.36 -1.84 6.66
CA GLY A 653 -17.04 -1.71 7.28
C GLY A 653 -16.43 -3.06 7.67
N PHE A 654 -15.26 -3.39 7.12
CA PHE A 654 -14.55 -4.65 7.33
C PHE A 654 -13.37 -4.57 8.31
N THR A 655 -12.95 -3.38 8.76
CA THR A 655 -11.75 -3.21 9.61
C THR A 655 -12.06 -2.44 10.89
N LEU A 656 -13.01 -2.97 11.66
CA LEU A 656 -13.44 -2.40 12.94
C LEU A 656 -12.81 -3.13 14.13
N ALA A 657 -12.40 -2.37 15.14
CA ALA A 657 -11.91 -2.87 16.41
C ALA A 657 -13.08 -3.22 17.33
N ALA A 658 -12.87 -4.18 18.24
CA ALA A 658 -13.88 -4.68 19.16
C ALA A 658 -14.67 -3.60 19.92
N PRO A 659 -14.06 -2.52 20.48
CA PRO A 659 -14.82 -1.48 21.17
C PRO A 659 -15.78 -0.72 20.25
N ASP A 660 -15.40 -0.53 18.99
CA ASP A 660 -16.22 0.15 18.00
C ASP A 660 -17.35 -0.76 17.49
N LEU A 661 -17.08 -2.05 17.26
CA LEU A 661 -18.11 -3.05 16.94
C LEU A 661 -19.17 -3.15 18.03
N LYS A 662 -18.74 -3.20 19.29
CA LYS A 662 -19.65 -3.22 20.43
C LYS A 662 -20.53 -1.97 20.53
N ALA A 663 -19.97 -0.81 20.20
CA ALA A 663 -20.76 0.42 20.15
C ALA A 663 -21.77 0.41 18.98
N LEU A 664 -21.44 -0.24 17.86
CA LEU A 664 -22.33 -0.38 16.71
C LEU A 664 -23.49 -1.34 16.97
N GLU A 665 -23.30 -2.40 17.75
CA GLU A 665 -24.40 -3.30 18.17
C GLU A 665 -25.50 -2.60 18.97
N GLU A 666 -25.21 -1.46 19.60
CA GLU A 666 -26.20 -0.65 20.31
C GLU A 666 -27.04 0.22 19.35
N ASN A 667 -26.68 0.29 18.06
CA ASN A 667 -27.38 1.05 17.03
C ASN A 667 -28.36 0.15 16.25
N GLU A 668 -29.65 0.47 16.30
CA GLU A 668 -30.70 -0.30 15.61
C GLU A 668 -30.63 -0.20 14.07
N ASP A 669 -29.93 0.80 13.52
CA ASP A 669 -29.79 1.01 12.07
C ASP A 669 -28.56 0.28 11.48
N ILE A 670 -27.79 -0.46 12.30
CA ILE A 670 -26.55 -1.11 11.89
C ILE A 670 -26.53 -2.57 12.33
N SER A 671 -26.30 -3.45 11.38
CA SER A 671 -26.12 -4.89 11.60
C SER A 671 -24.63 -5.23 11.74
N VAL A 672 -24.27 -5.96 12.81
CA VAL A 672 -22.92 -6.50 13.03
C VAL A 672 -22.95 -8.00 12.87
N THR A 673 -22.20 -8.53 11.88
CA THR A 673 -22.16 -9.96 11.59
C THR A 673 -20.78 -10.52 11.83
N THR A 674 -20.71 -11.62 12.57
CA THR A 674 -19.49 -12.36 12.88
C THR A 674 -19.61 -13.77 12.31
N VAL A 675 -18.65 -14.19 11.48
CA VAL A 675 -18.64 -15.51 10.84
C VAL A 675 -17.34 -16.27 11.15
N PRO A 676 -17.39 -17.61 11.32
CA PRO A 676 -16.18 -18.43 11.40
C PRO A 676 -15.22 -18.20 10.23
N SER A 677 -13.93 -18.32 10.53
CA SER A 677 -12.81 -18.11 9.62
C SER A 677 -11.77 -19.21 9.81
N ALA A 678 -10.74 -19.21 8.97
CA ALA A 678 -9.73 -20.24 8.99
C ALA A 678 -8.76 -20.14 10.17
N GLY A 679 -8.59 -21.27 10.85
CA GLY A 679 -7.61 -21.49 11.90
C GLY A 679 -8.12 -21.13 13.30
N PHE A 680 -7.25 -21.31 14.28
CA PHE A 680 -7.60 -21.23 15.70
C PHE A 680 -6.62 -20.35 16.45
N TYR A 681 -7.06 -19.78 17.56
CA TYR A 681 -6.20 -19.40 18.66
C TYR A 681 -5.96 -20.63 19.55
N TYR A 682 -4.70 -20.84 19.93
CA TYR A 682 -4.30 -22.04 20.65
C TYR A 682 -3.19 -21.76 21.67
N LEU A 683 -3.12 -22.63 22.67
CA LEU A 683 -1.94 -22.86 23.50
C LEU A 683 -1.14 -24.01 22.88
N ALA A 684 0.12 -23.78 22.54
CA ALA A 684 1.02 -24.81 22.05
C ALA A 684 2.18 -25.01 23.02
N VAL A 685 2.63 -26.26 23.15
CA VAL A 685 3.83 -26.61 23.92
C VAL A 685 4.87 -27.31 23.05
N SER A 686 6.14 -27.13 23.36
CA SER A 686 7.23 -27.85 22.70
C SER A 686 7.52 -29.16 23.41
N MET A 687 7.38 -30.29 22.70
CA MET A 687 7.74 -31.60 23.23
C MET A 687 9.25 -31.91 23.18
N GLU A 688 10.09 -30.96 22.73
CA GLU A 688 11.54 -31.04 23.00
C GLU A 688 11.83 -30.92 24.50
N ASP A 689 10.93 -30.28 25.25
CA ASP A 689 10.98 -30.24 26.70
C ASP A 689 10.34 -31.49 27.29
N GLU A 690 11.09 -32.24 28.09
CA GLU A 690 10.65 -33.50 28.70
C GLU A 690 9.38 -33.33 29.56
N ARG A 691 9.16 -32.14 30.14
CA ARG A 691 7.94 -31.85 30.93
C ARG A 691 6.69 -31.95 30.06
N TYR A 692 6.73 -31.35 28.87
CA TYR A 692 5.59 -31.31 27.96
C TYR A 692 5.47 -32.58 27.12
N ALA A 693 6.49 -33.45 27.10
CA ALA A 693 6.41 -34.77 26.52
C ALA A 693 5.44 -35.70 27.30
N ASP A 694 5.25 -35.47 28.60
CA ASP A 694 4.26 -36.19 29.42
C ASP A 694 2.82 -35.74 29.10
N PRO A 695 1.93 -36.63 28.61
CA PRO A 695 0.54 -36.30 28.32
C PRO A 695 -0.23 -35.79 29.55
N LYS A 696 0.13 -36.18 30.79
CA LYS A 696 -0.53 -35.66 32.00
C LYS A 696 -0.25 -34.18 32.24
N VAL A 697 0.96 -33.72 31.93
CA VAL A 697 1.29 -32.28 32.00
C VAL A 697 0.47 -31.53 30.96
N ARG A 698 0.36 -32.04 29.73
CA ARG A 698 -0.48 -31.42 28.70
C ARG A 698 -1.97 -31.44 29.08
N GLU A 699 -2.46 -32.51 29.71
CA GLU A 699 -3.86 -32.58 30.19
C GLU A 699 -4.09 -31.57 31.32
N ALA A 700 -3.12 -31.39 32.21
CA ALA A 700 -3.18 -30.36 33.23
C ALA A 700 -3.26 -28.96 32.60
N LEU A 701 -2.42 -28.66 31.59
CA LEU A 701 -2.49 -27.38 30.87
C LEU A 701 -3.84 -27.14 30.19
N ARG A 702 -4.46 -28.20 29.63
CA ARG A 702 -5.81 -28.14 29.03
C ARG A 702 -6.85 -27.70 30.05
N HIS A 703 -6.76 -28.21 31.27
CA HIS A 703 -7.63 -27.81 32.38
C HIS A 703 -7.25 -26.49 33.03
N LEU A 704 -6.14 -25.87 32.64
CA LEU A 704 -5.76 -24.53 33.07
C LEU A 704 -6.16 -23.45 32.06
N ILE A 705 -6.77 -23.80 30.93
CA ILE A 705 -7.36 -22.82 30.02
C ILE A 705 -8.78 -22.48 30.50
N ASP A 706 -9.03 -21.19 30.76
CA ASP A 706 -10.37 -20.67 31.02
C ASP A 706 -11.12 -20.42 29.70
N TYR A 707 -11.62 -21.48 29.08
CA TYR A 707 -12.29 -21.41 27.78
C TYR A 707 -13.47 -20.42 27.78
N GLU A 708 -14.33 -20.48 28.80
CA GLU A 708 -15.50 -19.60 28.92
C GLU A 708 -15.08 -18.15 29.18
N GLY A 709 -14.16 -17.93 30.14
CA GLY A 709 -13.68 -16.58 30.46
C GLY A 709 -12.97 -15.91 29.29
N ILE A 710 -12.08 -16.63 28.59
CA ILE A 710 -11.37 -16.12 27.41
C ILE A 710 -12.34 -15.82 26.27
N ASN A 711 -13.25 -16.74 25.94
CA ASN A 711 -14.17 -16.53 24.82
C ASN A 711 -15.26 -15.48 25.12
N GLY A 712 -15.69 -15.34 26.37
CA GLY A 712 -16.69 -14.35 26.76
C GLY A 712 -16.12 -12.94 26.93
N ALA A 713 -14.88 -12.79 27.42
CA ALA A 713 -14.31 -11.48 27.74
C ALA A 713 -13.32 -10.94 26.70
N ILE A 714 -12.58 -11.82 26.02
CA ILE A 714 -11.43 -11.42 25.16
C ILE A 714 -11.71 -11.72 23.69
N MET A 715 -12.25 -12.90 23.37
CA MET A 715 -12.47 -13.30 21.97
C MET A 715 -13.69 -12.71 21.25
N PRO A 716 -14.63 -11.94 21.86
CA PRO A 716 -15.67 -11.29 21.05
C PRO A 716 -15.09 -10.58 19.82
N TYR A 717 -15.67 -10.83 18.65
CA TYR A 717 -15.23 -10.39 17.31
C TYR A 717 -13.90 -10.97 16.78
N PHE A 718 -13.15 -11.70 17.59
CA PHE A 718 -11.86 -12.32 17.21
C PHE A 718 -11.96 -13.83 17.05
N GLY A 719 -12.75 -14.50 17.89
CA GLY A 719 -13.00 -15.92 17.80
C GLY A 719 -14.25 -16.39 18.53
N VAL A 720 -14.61 -17.65 18.31
CA VAL A 720 -15.70 -18.38 18.97
C VAL A 720 -15.12 -19.64 19.60
N GLN A 721 -15.67 -20.08 20.73
CA GLN A 721 -15.12 -21.24 21.44
C GLN A 721 -15.04 -22.45 20.51
N ARG A 722 -13.84 -23.04 20.46
CA ARG A 722 -13.56 -24.28 19.75
C ARG A 722 -12.40 -24.99 20.41
N GLN A 723 -12.58 -26.25 20.75
CA GLN A 723 -11.62 -27.04 21.53
C GLN A 723 -10.90 -28.09 20.70
N ARG A 724 -11.42 -28.42 19.51
CA ARG A 724 -10.83 -29.37 18.58
C ARG A 724 -10.10 -28.70 17.42
N PRO A 725 -9.05 -29.34 16.87
CA PRO A 725 -8.27 -28.82 15.75
C PRO A 725 -8.94 -29.09 14.40
N VAL A 726 -10.25 -28.93 14.30
CA VAL A 726 -11.06 -29.04 13.08
C VAL A 726 -12.10 -27.92 13.13
N ASN A 727 -12.18 -27.09 12.09
CA ASN A 727 -13.08 -25.92 12.09
C ASN A 727 -14.55 -26.36 12.12
N SER A 728 -15.45 -25.50 12.61
CA SER A 728 -16.87 -25.86 12.76
C SER A 728 -17.58 -26.10 11.43
N SER A 729 -17.02 -25.58 10.34
CA SER A 729 -17.59 -25.68 9.00
C SER A 729 -17.12 -26.89 8.19
N ALA A 730 -16.16 -27.67 8.68
CA ALA A 730 -15.73 -28.89 8.01
C ALA A 730 -16.77 -30.01 8.16
N PHE A 731 -16.92 -30.83 7.12
CA PHE A 731 -17.66 -32.09 7.27
C PHE A 731 -17.00 -32.97 8.33
N ALA A 732 -17.76 -33.83 8.99
CA ALA A 732 -17.30 -34.67 10.12
C ALA A 732 -16.74 -33.89 11.33
N ALA A 733 -16.90 -32.57 11.40
CA ALA A 733 -16.56 -31.79 12.58
C ALA A 733 -17.42 -32.24 13.78
N LEU A 734 -16.78 -32.66 14.87
CA LEU A 734 -17.49 -33.06 16.08
C LEU A 734 -17.70 -31.87 17.04
N GLU A 735 -18.78 -31.92 17.82
CA GLU A 735 -19.09 -30.97 18.91
C GLU A 735 -18.00 -30.94 19.99
N ASP A 736 -17.68 -29.76 20.53
CA ASP A 736 -16.62 -29.63 21.53
C ASP A 736 -16.78 -30.61 22.72
N PRO A 737 -15.69 -31.24 23.19
CA PRO A 737 -15.72 -32.23 24.27
C PRO A 737 -16.06 -31.65 25.66
N GLY A 738 -16.11 -30.32 25.81
CA GLY A 738 -16.54 -29.66 27.04
C GLY A 738 -15.43 -29.49 28.08
N TYR A 739 -14.18 -29.31 27.64
CA TYR A 739 -13.09 -28.96 28.56
C TYR A 739 -13.40 -27.65 29.27
N SER A 740 -13.02 -27.55 30.54
CA SER A 740 -13.24 -26.38 31.39
C SER A 740 -12.10 -26.22 32.38
N LEU A 741 -12.00 -24.99 32.92
CA LEU A 741 -11.02 -24.64 33.94
C LEU A 741 -11.25 -25.50 35.21
N ASP A 742 -10.28 -26.33 35.54
CA ASP A 742 -10.26 -27.14 36.76
C ASP A 742 -8.84 -27.18 37.33
N VAL A 743 -8.53 -26.20 38.18
CA VAL A 743 -7.22 -26.03 38.81
C VAL A 743 -6.87 -27.20 39.72
N GLU A 744 -7.85 -27.80 40.41
CA GLU A 744 -7.59 -28.90 41.34
C GLU A 744 -7.30 -30.20 40.59
N LYS A 745 -8.02 -30.48 39.50
CA LYS A 745 -7.67 -31.58 38.60
C LYS A 745 -6.29 -31.37 37.98
N ALA A 746 -5.97 -30.15 37.53
CA ALA A 746 -4.66 -29.84 36.97
C ALA A 746 -3.52 -30.09 37.97
N LYS A 747 -3.66 -29.65 39.24
CA LYS A 747 -2.68 -29.95 40.31
C LYS A 747 -2.51 -31.44 40.55
N ALA A 748 -3.60 -32.21 40.56
CA ALA A 748 -3.53 -33.65 40.74
C ALA A 748 -2.75 -34.32 39.59
N LEU A 749 -3.03 -33.93 38.34
CA LEU A 749 -2.31 -34.40 37.16
C LEU A 749 -0.82 -34.03 37.19
N LEU A 750 -0.49 -32.78 37.57
CA LEU A 750 0.90 -32.34 37.72
C LEU A 750 1.63 -33.12 38.82
N ALA A 751 0.99 -33.39 39.97
CA ALA A 751 1.57 -34.19 41.03
C ALA A 751 1.83 -35.65 40.59
N GLU A 752 0.91 -36.24 39.83
CA GLU A 752 1.09 -37.57 39.24
C GLU A 752 2.20 -37.62 38.19
N ALA A 753 2.42 -36.52 37.47
CA ALA A 753 3.52 -36.35 36.52
C ALA A 753 4.87 -36.01 37.19
N GLY A 754 4.90 -35.87 38.53
CA GLY A 754 6.12 -35.59 39.29
C GLY A 754 6.41 -34.10 39.53
N TYR A 755 5.45 -33.21 39.29
CA TYR A 755 5.53 -31.76 39.50
C TYR A 755 4.51 -31.25 40.54
N PRO A 756 4.49 -31.77 41.79
CA PRO A 756 3.48 -31.41 42.78
C PRO A 756 3.51 -29.93 43.21
N ASP A 757 4.66 -29.27 43.05
CA ASP A 757 4.87 -27.85 43.35
C ASP A 757 4.92 -26.98 42.07
N GLY A 758 4.61 -27.55 40.90
CA GLY A 758 4.74 -26.90 39.60
C GLY A 758 6.19 -26.69 39.15
N PHE A 759 6.43 -25.71 38.28
CA PHE A 759 7.73 -25.38 37.67
C PHE A 759 7.74 -23.99 37.01
N GLU A 760 8.92 -23.47 36.71
CA GLU A 760 9.10 -22.22 35.95
C GLU A 760 9.04 -22.47 34.43
N THR A 761 8.46 -21.55 33.66
CA THR A 761 8.43 -21.63 32.19
C THR A 761 8.27 -20.25 31.53
N THR A 762 8.15 -20.22 30.20
CA THR A 762 7.98 -19.04 29.37
C THR A 762 6.78 -19.20 28.44
N ILE A 763 5.98 -18.14 28.30
CA ILE A 763 4.90 -18.03 27.31
C ILE A 763 5.31 -17.03 26.24
N ARG A 764 5.52 -17.50 25.02
CA ARG A 764 5.73 -16.64 23.85
C ARG A 764 4.39 -16.19 23.26
N VAL A 765 4.26 -14.91 22.97
CA VAL A 765 3.02 -14.32 22.46
C VAL A 765 3.27 -13.09 21.59
N ILE A 766 2.43 -12.84 20.58
CA ILE A 766 2.55 -11.63 19.76
C ILE A 766 2.06 -10.41 20.53
N SER A 767 2.70 -9.26 20.31
CA SER A 767 2.39 -7.94 20.88
C SER A 767 1.08 -7.28 20.42
N THR A 768 0.04 -8.07 20.13
CA THR A 768 -1.31 -7.56 19.83
C THR A 768 -2.25 -7.87 21.00
N GLN A 769 -3.15 -6.94 21.34
CA GLN A 769 -3.88 -6.93 22.60
C GLN A 769 -4.62 -8.23 22.92
N GLN A 770 -5.39 -8.79 21.98
CA GLN A 770 -6.15 -10.03 22.21
C GLN A 770 -5.27 -11.24 22.52
N PHE A 771 -4.04 -11.28 21.99
CA PHE A 771 -3.07 -12.32 22.30
C PHE A 771 -2.47 -12.13 23.69
N LEU A 772 -2.07 -10.89 24.01
CA LEU A 772 -1.51 -10.55 25.33
C LEU A 772 -2.52 -10.82 26.45
N ASP A 773 -3.78 -10.44 26.25
CA ASP A 773 -4.84 -10.67 27.23
C ASP A 773 -5.09 -12.16 27.42
N SER A 774 -5.13 -12.95 26.33
CA SER A 774 -5.28 -14.41 26.40
C SER A 774 -4.09 -15.07 27.12
N ALA A 775 -2.86 -14.65 26.79
CA ALA A 775 -1.65 -15.16 27.46
C ALA A 775 -1.60 -14.78 28.94
N THR A 776 -2.06 -13.59 29.30
CA THR A 776 -2.13 -13.12 30.69
C THR A 776 -3.20 -13.89 31.48
N ALA A 777 -4.36 -14.15 30.87
CA ALA A 777 -5.40 -14.98 31.48
C ALA A 777 -4.90 -16.40 31.76
N ILE A 778 -4.23 -17.02 30.76
CA ILE A 778 -3.62 -18.34 30.91
C ILE A 778 -2.47 -18.33 31.92
N GLN A 779 -1.60 -17.32 31.93
CA GLN A 779 -0.55 -17.17 32.95
C GLN A 779 -1.15 -17.13 34.36
N GLY A 780 -2.27 -16.42 34.54
CA GLY A 780 -2.97 -16.30 35.82
C GLY A 780 -3.55 -17.62 36.33
N THR A 781 -4.04 -18.50 35.45
CA THR A 781 -4.53 -19.83 35.82
C THR A 781 -3.38 -20.82 36.03
N LEU A 782 -2.32 -20.77 35.22
CA LEU A 782 -1.09 -21.54 35.41
C LEU A 782 -0.47 -21.32 36.81
N ALA A 783 -0.40 -20.06 37.24
CA ALA A 783 0.13 -19.69 38.56
C ALA A 783 -0.67 -20.32 39.71
N GLN A 784 -1.98 -20.53 39.55
CA GLN A 784 -2.82 -21.16 40.58
C GLN A 784 -2.49 -22.65 40.77
N ALA A 785 -1.89 -23.30 39.76
CA ALA A 785 -1.38 -24.66 39.82
C ALA A 785 0.12 -24.75 40.13
N GLY A 786 0.78 -23.63 40.45
CA GLY A 786 2.20 -23.58 40.78
C GLY A 786 3.13 -23.46 39.58
N ILE A 787 2.61 -23.26 38.36
CA ILE A 787 3.42 -23.02 37.17
C ILE A 787 3.71 -21.52 37.06
N ASP A 788 4.96 -21.12 37.27
CA ASP A 788 5.41 -19.72 37.18
C ASP A 788 5.89 -19.42 35.76
N ALA A 789 5.08 -18.70 34.98
CA ALA A 789 5.35 -18.45 33.57
C ALA A 789 5.75 -17.00 33.30
N GLU A 790 6.89 -16.77 32.63
CA GLU A 790 7.31 -15.45 32.14
C GLU A 790 6.77 -15.19 30.73
N ILE A 791 6.06 -14.07 30.52
CA ILE A 791 5.58 -13.70 29.18
C ILE A 791 6.69 -13.04 28.37
N ILE A 792 7.02 -13.65 27.23
CA ILE A 792 7.93 -13.11 26.22
C ILE A 792 7.10 -12.62 25.03
N THR A 793 7.05 -11.30 24.85
CA THR A 793 6.30 -10.66 23.77
C THR A 793 7.20 -10.15 22.63
N GLY A 794 6.67 -10.17 21.40
CA GLY A 794 7.40 -9.73 20.21
C GLY A 794 6.52 -9.60 18.97
N ASP A 795 7.15 -9.44 17.82
CA ASP A 795 6.48 -9.53 16.51
C ASP A 795 6.29 -11.01 16.07
N GLY A 796 5.57 -11.23 14.96
CA GLY A 796 5.33 -12.58 14.45
C GLY A 796 6.60 -13.34 14.05
N GLY A 797 7.65 -12.66 13.63
CA GLY A 797 8.95 -13.25 13.30
C GLY A 797 9.66 -13.77 14.54
N GLN A 798 9.67 -12.99 15.62
CA GLN A 798 10.25 -13.38 16.91
C GLN A 798 9.51 -14.55 17.57
N ILE A 799 8.18 -14.55 17.49
CA ILE A 799 7.33 -15.54 18.18
C ILE A 799 7.19 -16.84 17.38
N TYR A 800 6.79 -16.77 16.11
CA TYR A 800 6.67 -17.97 15.28
C TYR A 800 8.01 -18.43 14.69
N GLY A 801 9.03 -17.57 14.64
CA GLY A 801 10.41 -17.99 14.35
C GLY A 801 10.90 -18.99 15.39
N ALA A 802 10.77 -18.65 16.68
CA ALA A 802 11.07 -19.57 17.77
C ALA A 802 10.30 -20.90 17.67
N MET A 803 9.02 -20.85 17.27
CA MET A 803 8.23 -22.06 17.03
C MET A 803 8.76 -22.89 15.84
N ARG A 804 9.11 -22.25 14.71
CA ARG A 804 9.70 -22.92 13.55
C ARG A 804 11.07 -23.52 13.84
N ASP A 805 11.85 -22.88 14.71
CA ASP A 805 13.15 -23.36 15.15
C ASP A 805 13.06 -24.40 16.28
N ARG A 806 11.83 -24.73 16.73
CA ARG A 806 11.54 -25.60 17.89
C ARG A 806 12.22 -25.13 19.18
N ASN A 807 12.38 -23.82 19.34
CA ASN A 807 13.08 -23.16 20.45
C ASN A 807 12.12 -22.31 21.31
N PHE A 808 11.14 -22.98 21.91
CA PHE A 808 10.17 -22.38 22.82
C PHE A 808 9.68 -23.42 23.83
N GLU A 809 9.03 -22.97 24.90
CA GLU A 809 8.40 -23.86 25.89
C GLU A 809 6.88 -23.85 25.69
N ILE A 810 6.23 -22.72 25.98
CA ILE A 810 4.81 -22.47 25.72
C ILE A 810 4.66 -21.31 24.72
N LEU A 811 3.65 -21.40 23.85
CA LEU A 811 3.27 -20.35 22.92
C LEU A 811 1.75 -20.18 22.90
N VAL A 812 1.29 -18.93 23.03
CA VAL A 812 -0.09 -18.55 22.71
C VAL A 812 -0.08 -17.90 21.33
N GLY A 813 -0.73 -18.54 20.37
CA GLY A 813 -0.63 -18.20 18.96
C GLY A 813 -1.90 -18.43 18.18
N ARG A 814 -1.80 -18.17 16.87
CA ARG A 814 -2.84 -18.47 15.89
C ARG A 814 -2.30 -19.26 14.71
N GLY A 815 -3.14 -20.05 14.08
CA GLY A 815 -2.79 -20.82 12.88
C GLY A 815 -3.67 -22.05 12.71
N GLY A 816 -3.18 -23.05 11.98
CA GLY A 816 -3.86 -24.35 11.86
C GLY A 816 -4.63 -24.61 10.59
N GLY A 817 -4.28 -23.94 9.48
CA GLY A 817 -4.92 -24.20 8.18
C GLY A 817 -6.42 -23.89 8.19
N GLY A 818 -7.21 -24.70 7.48
CA GLY A 818 -8.67 -24.62 7.50
C GLY A 818 -9.27 -23.58 6.55
N GLN A 819 -8.54 -23.21 5.49
CA GLN A 819 -9.08 -22.37 4.41
C GLN A 819 -10.12 -23.13 3.58
N GLN A 820 -10.05 -24.46 3.63
CA GLN A 820 -11.03 -25.36 3.03
C GLN A 820 -11.83 -26.00 4.18
N PRO A 821 -13.16 -26.09 4.09
CA PRO A 821 -14.03 -26.76 5.05
C PRO A 821 -13.88 -28.29 4.96
N HIS A 822 -12.66 -28.77 5.19
CA HIS A 822 -12.25 -30.16 5.09
C HIS A 822 -11.36 -30.51 6.29
N PRO A 823 -11.61 -31.59 7.04
CA PRO A 823 -10.84 -31.93 8.24
C PRO A 823 -9.33 -32.00 8.00
N ASP A 824 -8.90 -32.62 6.89
CA ASP A 824 -7.48 -32.66 6.51
C ASP A 824 -6.82 -31.26 6.45
N SER A 825 -7.53 -30.21 6.01
CA SER A 825 -6.97 -28.85 5.94
C SER A 825 -6.48 -28.34 7.29
N ASN A 826 -7.13 -28.74 8.39
CA ASN A 826 -6.68 -28.43 9.75
C ASN A 826 -5.73 -29.48 10.30
N LEU A 827 -6.08 -30.76 10.19
CA LEU A 827 -5.32 -31.88 10.76
C LEU A 827 -3.91 -31.96 10.17
N ARG A 828 -3.77 -31.76 8.86
CA ARG A 828 -2.49 -31.73 8.15
C ARG A 828 -1.60 -30.60 8.66
N ALA A 829 -2.18 -29.46 9.03
CA ALA A 829 -1.44 -28.33 9.55
C ALA A 829 -1.07 -28.49 11.04
N LEU A 830 -2.02 -28.89 11.89
CA LEU A 830 -1.88 -28.86 13.35
C LEU A 830 -1.29 -30.13 13.94
N ILE A 831 -1.62 -31.30 13.38
CA ILE A 831 -1.38 -32.60 14.01
C ILE A 831 -0.35 -33.41 13.25
N TYR A 832 -0.50 -33.50 11.93
CA TYR A 832 0.32 -34.34 11.08
C TYR A 832 1.81 -33.98 11.17
N ASN A 833 2.65 -35.00 11.32
CA ASN A 833 4.10 -34.86 11.37
C ASN A 833 4.78 -36.15 10.87
N PRO A 834 5.07 -36.26 9.56
CA PRO A 834 5.53 -37.50 8.95
C PRO A 834 6.98 -37.85 9.31
N ASP A 835 7.80 -36.85 9.62
CA ASP A 835 9.20 -37.04 10.01
C ASP A 835 9.57 -36.01 11.07
N ASN A 836 9.65 -36.45 12.33
CA ASN A 836 9.93 -35.57 13.45
C ASN A 836 11.40 -35.17 13.60
N SER A 837 12.28 -35.61 12.70
CA SER A 837 13.68 -35.20 12.73
C SER A 837 13.82 -33.70 12.43
N LYS A 838 14.82 -33.06 13.04
CA LYS A 838 15.13 -31.64 12.77
C LYS A 838 15.61 -31.45 11.33
N ASP A 839 16.28 -32.44 10.77
CA ASP A 839 16.81 -32.42 9.39
C ASP A 839 15.70 -32.42 8.33
N ALA A 840 14.52 -32.95 8.63
CA ALA A 840 13.37 -32.92 7.73
C ALA A 840 12.89 -31.49 7.42
N GLY A 841 13.14 -30.54 8.33
CA GLY A 841 12.90 -29.11 8.09
C GLY A 841 11.45 -28.76 7.72
N LEU A 842 10.47 -29.54 8.21
CA LEU A 842 9.06 -29.46 7.81
C LEU A 842 8.32 -28.28 8.46
N THR A 843 8.87 -27.08 8.27
CA THR A 843 8.40 -25.86 8.93
C THR A 843 6.96 -25.47 8.58
N ASN A 844 6.30 -26.11 7.62
CA ASN A 844 4.87 -25.86 7.32
C ASN A 844 3.91 -26.64 8.25
N TYR A 845 4.35 -27.73 8.88
CA TYR A 845 3.52 -28.53 9.79
C TYR A 845 3.73 -28.08 11.24
N GLN A 846 2.69 -27.58 11.90
CA GLN A 846 2.76 -27.17 13.31
C GLN A 846 2.93 -28.37 14.26
N GLY A 847 2.45 -29.56 13.89
CA GLY A 847 2.78 -30.81 14.59
C GLY A 847 4.30 -31.02 14.67
N TRP A 848 4.99 -30.85 13.54
CA TRP A 848 6.46 -30.83 13.48
C TRP A 848 7.06 -29.69 14.31
N ARG A 849 6.54 -28.48 14.24
CA ARG A 849 7.07 -27.33 15.02
C ARG A 849 6.99 -27.52 16.54
N THR A 850 6.06 -28.35 17.02
CA THR A 850 5.90 -28.69 18.45
C THR A 850 6.60 -29.98 18.84
N SER A 851 7.30 -30.62 17.91
CA SER A 851 7.90 -31.95 18.06
C SER A 851 6.90 -33.07 18.40
N TYR A 852 5.61 -32.88 18.13
CA TYR A 852 4.57 -33.89 18.30
C TYR A 852 4.52 -34.81 17.09
N GLN A 853 4.67 -36.11 17.30
CA GLN A 853 4.49 -37.14 16.27
C GLN A 853 3.77 -38.33 16.89
N ASP A 854 2.76 -38.82 16.20
CA ASP A 854 2.04 -40.05 16.53
C ASP A 854 1.78 -40.82 15.24
N GLU A 855 2.38 -42.01 15.11
CA GLU A 855 2.36 -42.80 13.87
C GLU A 855 0.94 -43.24 13.50
N GLU A 856 0.15 -43.66 14.50
CA GLU A 856 -1.23 -44.10 14.32
C GLU A 856 -2.14 -42.96 13.81
N LEU A 857 -2.02 -41.76 14.40
CA LEU A 857 -2.73 -40.58 13.91
C LEU A 857 -2.30 -40.19 12.49
N ASN A 858 -0.99 -40.23 12.19
CA ASN A 858 -0.51 -39.91 10.84
C ASN A 858 -1.08 -40.89 9.80
N GLU A 859 -0.99 -42.19 10.06
CA GLU A 859 -1.50 -43.24 9.16
C GLU A 859 -3.01 -43.09 8.95
N LEU A 860 -3.77 -42.78 10.00
CA LEU A 860 -5.20 -42.58 9.91
C LEU A 860 -5.56 -41.30 9.15
N ILE A 861 -4.81 -40.20 9.34
CA ILE A 861 -4.97 -38.95 8.58
C ILE A 861 -4.67 -39.16 7.09
N GLU A 862 -3.62 -39.91 6.75
CA GLU A 862 -3.30 -40.27 5.37
C GLU A 862 -4.37 -41.17 4.75
N SER A 863 -4.84 -42.18 5.48
CA SER A 863 -5.87 -43.12 5.01
C SER A 863 -7.21 -42.41 4.80
N ALA A 864 -7.61 -41.54 5.73
CA ALA A 864 -8.86 -40.79 5.62
C ALA A 864 -8.85 -39.82 4.42
N LEU A 865 -7.69 -39.27 4.07
CA LEU A 865 -7.57 -38.40 2.90
C LEU A 865 -7.86 -39.14 1.58
N VAL A 866 -7.56 -40.43 1.49
CA VAL A 866 -7.70 -41.20 0.24
C VAL A 866 -8.89 -42.18 0.25
N GLU A 867 -9.65 -42.21 1.35
CA GLU A 867 -10.88 -43.00 1.47
C GLU A 867 -11.94 -42.50 0.49
N ARG A 868 -12.59 -43.44 -0.22
CA ARG A 868 -13.55 -43.15 -1.29
C ARG A 868 -14.99 -43.26 -0.82
N ASP A 869 -15.26 -44.11 0.17
CA ASP A 869 -16.58 -44.18 0.78
C ASP A 869 -16.76 -43.01 1.75
N GLU A 870 -17.69 -42.12 1.43
CA GLU A 870 -17.91 -40.90 2.21
C GLU A 870 -18.30 -41.18 3.67
N ALA A 871 -19.06 -42.26 3.93
CA ALA A 871 -19.46 -42.59 5.29
C ALA A 871 -18.28 -43.15 6.10
N GLU A 872 -17.42 -43.96 5.48
CA GLU A 872 -16.18 -44.45 6.09
C GLU A 872 -15.20 -43.31 6.33
N GLN A 873 -15.03 -42.40 5.37
CA GLN A 873 -14.19 -41.21 5.51
C GLN A 873 -14.64 -40.32 6.68
N VAL A 874 -15.95 -40.06 6.79
CA VAL A 874 -16.53 -39.32 7.93
C VAL A 874 -16.20 -40.02 9.24
N ALA A 875 -16.43 -41.34 9.33
CA ALA A 875 -16.15 -42.10 10.54
C ALA A 875 -14.66 -42.05 10.93
N MET A 876 -13.74 -42.10 9.96
CA MET A 876 -12.30 -41.98 10.20
C MET A 876 -11.93 -40.59 10.74
N TYR A 877 -12.47 -39.51 10.18
CA TYR A 877 -12.21 -38.16 10.70
C TYR A 877 -12.80 -37.91 12.09
N GLU A 878 -13.94 -38.52 12.40
CA GLU A 878 -14.48 -38.52 13.76
C GLU A 878 -13.58 -39.30 14.74
N GLU A 879 -13.08 -40.48 14.33
CA GLU A 879 -12.12 -41.28 15.09
C GLU A 879 -10.86 -40.47 15.39
N ILE A 880 -10.26 -39.83 14.38
CA ILE A 880 -9.07 -38.97 14.53
C ILE A 880 -9.30 -37.89 15.60
N GLN A 881 -10.44 -37.22 15.57
CA GLN A 881 -10.78 -36.18 16.55
C GLN A 881 -10.89 -36.73 17.98
N ARG A 882 -11.49 -37.92 18.17
CA ARG A 882 -11.55 -38.58 19.48
C ARG A 882 -10.16 -39.03 19.96
N MET A 883 -9.33 -39.55 19.06
CA MET A 883 -7.95 -39.91 19.37
C MET A 883 -7.10 -38.70 19.78
N ILE A 884 -7.32 -37.53 19.17
CA ILE A 884 -6.67 -36.27 19.56
C ILE A 884 -7.04 -35.87 20.98
N ASP A 885 -8.30 -36.07 21.37
CA ASP A 885 -8.77 -35.81 22.72
C ASP A 885 -8.05 -36.72 23.73
N ASP A 886 -7.97 -38.02 23.44
CA ASP A 886 -7.37 -39.06 24.28
C ASP A 886 -5.84 -38.95 24.38
N LYS A 887 -5.15 -38.68 23.26
CA LYS A 887 -3.67 -38.58 23.20
C LYS A 887 -3.15 -37.25 23.75
N VAL A 888 -4.05 -36.28 23.97
CA VAL A 888 -3.75 -34.94 24.47
C VAL A 888 -2.62 -34.30 23.69
N THR A 889 -2.89 -33.87 22.46
CA THR A 889 -1.85 -33.33 21.55
C THR A 889 -1.18 -32.06 22.09
N SER A 890 -0.05 -31.68 21.46
CA SER A 890 0.79 -30.53 21.87
C SER A 890 0.15 -29.16 21.61
N ILE A 891 -0.91 -29.10 20.80
CA ILE A 891 -1.62 -27.86 20.45
C ILE A 891 -3.05 -27.97 20.93
N GLN A 892 -3.47 -27.02 21.76
CA GLN A 892 -4.79 -26.97 22.38
C GLN A 892 -5.52 -25.73 21.89
N PRO A 893 -6.40 -25.89 20.88
CA PRO A 893 -7.31 -24.82 20.47
C PRO A 893 -8.17 -24.40 21.64
N PHE A 894 -8.39 -23.09 21.78
CA PHE A 894 -9.37 -22.54 22.71
C PHE A 894 -10.39 -21.63 22.04
N SER A 895 -10.13 -21.19 20.81
CA SER A 895 -11.05 -20.38 20.03
C SER A 895 -10.80 -20.58 18.53
N GLU A 896 -11.84 -20.84 17.75
CA GLU A 896 -11.82 -20.75 16.30
C GLU A 896 -11.87 -19.29 15.87
N ARG A 897 -11.08 -18.92 14.87
CA ARG A 897 -11.04 -17.53 14.42
C ARG A 897 -12.36 -17.15 13.75
N VAL A 898 -12.76 -15.89 13.89
CA VAL A 898 -13.89 -15.32 13.16
C VAL A 898 -13.44 -14.08 12.37
N VAL A 899 -14.24 -13.70 11.39
CA VAL A 899 -14.21 -12.37 10.75
C VAL A 899 -15.50 -11.64 11.11
N THR A 900 -15.38 -10.36 11.41
CA THR A 900 -16.53 -9.51 11.73
C THR A 900 -16.60 -8.35 10.75
N ALA A 901 -17.79 -8.04 10.29
CA ALA A 901 -18.10 -6.82 9.54
C ALA A 901 -19.35 -6.15 10.12
N ALA A 902 -19.48 -4.85 9.90
CA ALA A 902 -20.68 -4.09 10.20
C ALA A 902 -21.22 -3.44 8.93
N TYR A 903 -22.53 -3.35 8.79
CA TYR A 903 -23.19 -2.76 7.63
C TYR A 903 -24.52 -2.11 8.01
N GLN A 904 -24.99 -1.16 7.19
CA GLN A 904 -26.31 -0.55 7.37
C GLN A 904 -27.40 -1.62 7.28
N ASP A 905 -28.43 -1.53 8.14
CA ASP A 905 -29.51 -2.52 8.16
C ASP A 905 -30.40 -2.49 6.90
N ASP A 906 -30.34 -1.40 6.13
CA ASP A 906 -31.00 -1.26 4.83
C ASP A 906 -30.20 -1.89 3.66
N VAL A 907 -29.04 -2.50 3.93
CA VAL A 907 -28.21 -3.19 2.94
C VAL A 907 -28.40 -4.71 3.09
N SER A 908 -28.94 -5.31 2.04
CA SER A 908 -29.25 -6.75 1.97
C SER A 908 -28.31 -7.47 0.99
N GLY A 909 -28.15 -8.79 1.13
CA GLY A 909 -27.41 -9.63 0.17
C GLY A 909 -25.88 -9.57 0.28
N VAL A 910 -25.34 -8.94 1.33
CA VAL A 910 -23.88 -8.89 1.55
C VAL A 910 -23.39 -10.22 2.10
N VAL A 911 -22.56 -10.90 1.32
CA VAL A 911 -21.86 -12.11 1.78
C VAL A 911 -20.60 -11.72 2.54
N ILE A 912 -20.61 -11.92 3.86
CA ILE A 912 -19.42 -11.76 4.71
C ILE A 912 -18.73 -13.12 4.84
N ASP A 913 -17.62 -13.28 4.13
CA ASP A 913 -16.75 -14.44 4.27
C ASP A 913 -15.29 -14.06 3.99
N PRO A 914 -14.31 -14.51 4.81
CA PRO A 914 -12.89 -14.20 4.62
C PRO A 914 -12.33 -14.50 3.22
N TRP A 915 -12.94 -15.43 2.46
CA TRP A 915 -12.43 -15.94 1.19
C TRP A 915 -13.43 -15.92 0.06
N VAL A 916 -14.74 -15.87 0.33
CA VAL A 916 -15.80 -15.82 -0.70
C VAL A 916 -16.70 -14.58 -0.61
N SER A 917 -16.28 -13.51 0.08
CA SER A 917 -17.03 -12.23 0.11
C SER A 917 -17.36 -11.72 -1.29
N ARG A 918 -18.64 -11.47 -1.55
CA ARG A 918 -19.23 -11.18 -2.87
C ARG A 918 -20.34 -10.15 -2.77
N PHE A 919 -20.48 -9.34 -3.81
CA PHE A 919 -21.41 -8.20 -3.87
C PHE A 919 -22.45 -8.31 -5.01
N GLU A 920 -22.51 -9.44 -5.71
CA GLU A 920 -23.41 -9.64 -6.85
C GLU A 920 -24.90 -9.50 -6.48
N ASP A 921 -25.31 -10.00 -5.31
CA ASP A 921 -26.70 -9.97 -4.84
C ASP A 921 -27.02 -8.77 -3.93
N VAL A 922 -26.10 -7.80 -3.81
CA VAL A 922 -26.26 -6.70 -2.87
C VAL A 922 -27.32 -5.71 -3.35
N THR A 923 -28.28 -5.42 -2.48
CA THR A 923 -29.37 -4.48 -2.69
C THR A 923 -29.48 -3.48 -1.54
N LYS A 924 -30.21 -2.38 -1.78
CA LYS A 924 -30.49 -1.36 -0.78
C LYS A 924 -31.99 -1.11 -0.70
N ASP A 925 -32.56 -1.30 0.49
CA ASP A 925 -34.00 -1.23 0.75
C ASP A 925 -34.41 0.18 1.23
N ARG A 926 -34.09 1.23 0.45
CA ARG A 926 -34.43 2.63 0.76
C ARG A 926 -35.00 3.43 -0.40
#